data_AF-A0A9P4H8X5-F1
#
_entry.id   AF-A0A9P4H8X5-F1
#
_cell.length_a   1.000
_cell.length_b   1.000
_cell.length_c   1.000
_cell.angle_alpha   90.00
_cell.angle_beta   90.00
_cell.angle_gamma   90.00
#
_symmetry.space_group_name_H-M   'P 1'
#
loop_
_entity.id
_entity.type
_entity.pdbx_description
1 polymer ?
#
loop_
_entity_poly.entity_id
_entity_poly.type
_entity_poly.pdbx_seq_one_letter_code
_entity_poly.pdbx_strand_id
1 'polypeptide(L)'
;MSIFSATNENYAALANVKFDFSLVKMEAPFEFSGIASALSARRKVEAEEGPAHKTARRLGALFEDLVPSTPKLISACGLRISEIINTSGVNDVGTDKHGPFEPYVGADGTTLWAAATSGIPAIAVYLLGCLLTRAWDAKTATSIWVQLVAARQDRIKEEVQNNRSIFTSSVVGACQDITRKDLALWDHSIRAWFRRADKAKEWSEDQLALVRKNIVLPVSGGSSTYDDVMNVWKRSMLTVEHFLAGKPQEITDGSVLLAFSAWHLYPDLVVLGAHTIKVSFKDKLVPSTAVGTVGATGLNVPEREGIQWSLALSHLQYYGDPVVVASDQDYSRVTFSQLQIVALGSLLGAWKISFRDYLSVAEWFTILGYRIGMSEEARDDQESSDFGWLLQFVVAARRILASRGQEHEQNLRLLKHGSRRAKKFLSDLNCSPSPFFGLLDTLTIHGLQQDLDVDSGIAYLRAIADNLGLQQGDAIICYAHDALHYNVASSVECYELATVQSSDTQTHARWICRRKRSAHDAIHEPSRYESYAPVNRMKSVSEQGEACNIYATGPHYDSHSGSFTWSNAPSIYSQSTTYNGNDEMDVHTEVESEDRFDSIVGNWRLGLFLHCRRRKPLDLLPSYKDRIRFLGTQTASSSAGMRNFKDKAMVSERLKDYLCSLMQVSEPHWKQTPLQAPGVSIISSAHKFHPTFSMSVYALASASRIYDHLDQATISLKLIKMTLHNAAWARCLLTRWQPEAPKLTSTFNQTPLLTHLQPPLPDRHETFSCIAFFDTGTVDFNPTEFKHSFALCSEDTIYVPAIILSDPFTQVAEYEMKSILGNIGRQGLSILVPPFEPRVRKPSDSYNLITHAAYDFKREDNFRGTSLHLSFTDWTFPLAAEGSRMIDHDAQIVEAVISVRDRGQWVADIDILEVDFQDMVRFDPLTSCNGIHDEDYDFDYTSIDSWEELLDEPPGVGIFRAHGNWAARLAAVSVLSRSGSGGHNFGLFGPEPFCLKCLENKFEAPTWNMSEYESTLPSFCID
;
A
#
# COMPACT_ATOMS: atom_id res chain seq x y z
N MET A 1 -32.54 17.01 -59.72
CA MET A 1 -32.83 17.89 -58.56
C MET A 1 -34.34 18.09 -58.46
N SER A 2 -35.07 17.27 -57.68
CA SER A 2 -36.49 17.52 -57.35
C SER A 2 -37.07 16.65 -56.21
N ILE A 3 -36.25 16.01 -55.37
CA ILE A 3 -36.77 15.20 -54.23
C ILE A 3 -36.91 16.07 -52.96
N PHE A 4 -36.23 17.22 -52.90
CA PHE A 4 -36.25 18.13 -51.74
C PHE A 4 -37.46 19.08 -51.69
N SER A 5 -38.26 19.20 -52.75
CA SER A 5 -39.50 20.02 -52.74
C SER A 5 -40.70 19.27 -52.16
N ALA A 6 -40.71 17.94 -52.24
CA ALA A 6 -41.85 17.11 -51.88
C ALA A 6 -42.10 17.02 -50.36
N THR A 7 -41.06 17.14 -49.52
CA THR A 7 -41.21 17.11 -48.05
C THR A 7 -41.83 18.39 -47.52
N ASN A 8 -41.43 19.56 -48.04
CA ASN A 8 -42.06 20.84 -47.67
C ASN A 8 -43.50 20.96 -48.16
N GLU A 9 -43.82 20.41 -49.34
CA GLU A 9 -45.20 20.33 -49.82
C GLU A 9 -46.09 19.44 -48.94
N ASN A 10 -45.57 18.35 -48.38
CA ASN A 10 -46.33 17.49 -47.46
C ASN A 10 -46.66 18.17 -46.12
N TYR A 11 -45.73 18.94 -45.54
CA TYR A 11 -46.01 19.73 -44.33
C TYR A 11 -46.97 20.90 -44.62
N ALA A 12 -46.84 21.57 -45.77
CA ALA A 12 -47.76 22.63 -46.21
C ALA A 12 -49.16 22.08 -46.55
N ALA A 13 -49.26 20.86 -47.08
CA ALA A 13 -50.51 20.16 -47.31
C ALA A 13 -51.18 19.74 -45.99
N LEU A 14 -50.44 19.20 -45.02
CA LEU A 14 -50.96 18.88 -43.68
C LEU A 14 -51.39 20.12 -42.89
N ALA A 15 -50.69 21.26 -43.05
CA ALA A 15 -51.05 22.53 -42.42
C ALA A 15 -52.32 23.17 -43.04
N ASN A 16 -52.59 22.94 -44.33
CA ASN A 16 -53.79 23.44 -45.02
C ASN A 16 -55.03 22.55 -44.82
N VAL A 17 -54.86 21.29 -44.42
CA VAL A 17 -55.97 20.45 -43.96
C VAL A 17 -56.27 20.84 -42.51
N LYS A 18 -57.43 21.48 -42.26
CA LYS A 18 -57.97 21.72 -40.90
C LYS A 18 -58.35 20.40 -40.20
N PHE A 19 -57.40 19.50 -40.02
CA PHE A 19 -57.59 18.29 -39.24
C PHE A 19 -57.53 18.68 -37.76
N ASP A 20 -58.70 18.79 -37.11
CA ASP A 20 -58.80 19.12 -35.69
C ASP A 20 -58.47 17.88 -34.83
N PHE A 21 -57.19 17.53 -34.75
CA PHE A 21 -56.67 16.43 -33.91
C PHE A 21 -56.97 16.60 -32.42
N SER A 22 -57.44 17.79 -32.02
CA SER A 22 -57.85 18.10 -30.65
C SER A 22 -59.13 17.37 -30.21
N LEU A 23 -59.84 16.72 -31.14
CA LEU A 23 -60.99 15.86 -30.87
C LEU A 23 -60.61 14.38 -30.59
N VAL A 24 -59.34 14.00 -30.79
CA VAL A 24 -58.89 12.63 -30.55
C VAL A 24 -58.69 12.42 -29.05
N LYS A 25 -59.43 11.46 -28.48
CA LYS A 25 -59.31 11.01 -27.09
C LYS A 25 -58.31 9.87 -27.00
N MET A 26 -57.40 9.95 -26.04
CA MET A 26 -56.47 8.87 -25.69
C MET A 26 -56.91 8.17 -24.42
N GLU A 27 -56.49 6.92 -24.26
CA GLU A 27 -56.69 6.18 -23.02
C GLU A 27 -55.82 6.78 -21.92
N ALA A 28 -56.43 7.14 -20.79
CA ALA A 28 -55.72 7.71 -19.65
C ALA A 28 -54.93 6.61 -18.91
N PRO A 29 -53.73 6.90 -18.39
CA PRO A 29 -52.97 5.93 -17.60
C PRO A 29 -53.77 5.47 -16.37
N PHE A 30 -53.61 4.19 -16.01
CA PHE A 30 -54.44 3.56 -14.98
C PHE A 30 -54.29 4.22 -13.59
N GLU A 31 -53.14 4.85 -13.33
CA GLU A 31 -52.84 5.54 -12.08
C GLU A 31 -53.76 6.75 -11.83
N PHE A 32 -54.33 7.32 -12.90
CA PHE A 32 -55.28 8.44 -12.83
C PHE A 32 -56.74 8.00 -12.67
N SER A 33 -57.02 6.69 -12.60
CA SER A 33 -58.40 6.17 -12.51
C SER A 33 -59.20 6.73 -11.32
N GLY A 34 -58.54 7.04 -10.20
CA GLY A 34 -59.18 7.63 -9.03
C GLY A 34 -59.82 9.00 -9.30
N ILE A 35 -59.25 9.79 -10.22
CA ILE A 35 -59.84 11.07 -10.62
C ILE A 35 -61.10 10.87 -11.48
N ALA A 36 -61.09 9.86 -12.35
CA ALA A 36 -62.17 9.56 -13.28
C ALA A 36 -63.47 9.15 -12.58
N SER A 37 -63.35 8.52 -11.40
CA SER A 37 -64.45 8.14 -10.51
C SER A 37 -64.91 9.26 -9.60
N ALA A 38 -64.04 10.23 -9.30
CA ALA A 38 -64.27 11.25 -8.28
C ALA A 38 -64.74 12.60 -8.85
N LEU A 39 -64.60 12.83 -10.16
CA LEU A 39 -65.12 14.02 -10.83
C LEU A 39 -66.65 13.94 -11.04
N SER A 40 -67.32 15.10 -10.96
CA SER A 40 -68.73 15.20 -11.33
C SER A 40 -68.94 14.87 -12.82
N ALA A 41 -70.11 14.32 -13.16
CA ALA A 41 -70.44 13.94 -14.53
C ALA A 41 -70.23 15.10 -15.53
N ARG A 42 -70.56 16.33 -15.10
CA ARG A 42 -70.34 17.54 -15.90
C ARG A 42 -68.86 17.83 -16.14
N ARG A 43 -68.03 17.85 -15.08
CA ARG A 43 -66.59 18.13 -15.22
C ARG A 43 -65.89 17.05 -16.04
N LYS A 44 -66.33 15.81 -15.93
CA LYS A 44 -65.83 14.71 -16.76
C LYS A 44 -66.11 14.94 -18.25
N VAL A 45 -67.34 15.30 -18.61
CA VAL A 45 -67.69 15.65 -20.00
C VAL A 45 -66.92 16.89 -20.48
N GLU A 46 -66.78 17.91 -19.63
CA GLU A 46 -66.02 19.13 -19.98
C GLU A 46 -64.51 18.85 -20.18
N ALA A 47 -63.96 17.90 -19.43
CA ALA A 47 -62.57 17.47 -19.54
C ALA A 47 -62.32 16.54 -20.73
N GLU A 48 -63.29 15.74 -21.16
CA GLU A 48 -63.14 14.77 -22.25
C GLU A 48 -63.54 15.33 -23.63
N GLU A 49 -64.52 16.23 -23.68
CA GLU A 49 -65.10 16.74 -24.94
C GLU A 49 -65.12 18.27 -25.00
N GLY A 50 -64.85 18.95 -23.88
CA GLY A 50 -64.93 20.39 -23.75
C GLY A 50 -63.65 21.15 -24.17
N PRO A 51 -63.62 22.47 -23.94
CA PRO A 51 -62.49 23.31 -24.32
C PRO A 51 -61.19 22.97 -23.56
N ALA A 52 -61.29 22.37 -22.37
CA ALA A 52 -60.13 21.90 -21.62
C ALA A 52 -59.39 20.77 -22.35
N HIS A 53 -60.12 19.80 -22.93
CA HIS A 53 -59.55 18.73 -23.76
C HIS A 53 -58.80 19.29 -24.96
N LYS A 54 -59.42 20.23 -25.67
CA LYS A 54 -58.81 20.84 -26.86
C LYS A 54 -57.53 21.58 -26.53
N THR A 55 -57.54 22.34 -25.43
CA THR A 55 -56.36 23.05 -24.93
C THR A 55 -55.24 22.07 -24.54
N ALA A 56 -55.57 20.99 -23.83
CA ALA A 56 -54.61 19.95 -23.45
C ALA A 56 -53.95 19.28 -24.66
N ARG A 57 -54.74 18.90 -25.67
CA ARG A 57 -54.22 18.30 -26.92
C ARG A 57 -53.32 19.25 -27.69
N ARG A 58 -53.73 20.52 -27.84
CA ARG A 58 -52.94 21.54 -28.57
C ARG A 58 -51.62 21.83 -27.87
N LEU A 59 -51.64 22.00 -26.55
CA LEU A 59 -50.44 22.22 -25.76
C LEU A 59 -49.54 20.98 -25.73
N GLY A 60 -50.10 19.80 -25.52
CA GLY A 60 -49.34 18.54 -25.53
C GLY A 60 -48.62 18.32 -26.86
N ALA A 61 -49.30 18.56 -27.99
CA ALA A 61 -48.69 18.46 -29.31
C ALA A 61 -47.58 19.51 -29.52
N LEU A 62 -47.80 20.76 -29.12
CA LEU A 62 -46.84 21.86 -29.29
C LEU A 62 -45.50 21.62 -28.57
N PHE A 63 -45.52 20.95 -27.42
CA PHE A 63 -44.34 20.71 -26.58
C PHE A 63 -43.80 19.28 -26.64
N GLU A 64 -44.38 18.40 -27.45
CA GLU A 64 -44.05 16.97 -27.48
C GLU A 64 -42.55 16.68 -27.65
N ASP A 65 -41.85 17.38 -28.55
CA ASP A 65 -40.40 17.18 -28.75
C ASP A 65 -39.54 17.50 -27.51
N LEU A 66 -40.06 18.26 -26.55
CA LEU A 66 -39.30 18.75 -25.39
C LEU A 66 -39.50 17.90 -24.13
N VAL A 67 -40.44 16.96 -24.15
CA VAL A 67 -40.80 16.16 -22.97
C VAL A 67 -39.73 15.10 -22.70
N PRO A 68 -39.03 15.12 -21.56
CA PRO A 68 -38.08 14.06 -21.19
C PRO A 68 -38.82 12.75 -20.84
N SER A 69 -38.15 11.61 -21.01
CA SER A 69 -38.70 10.30 -20.66
C SER A 69 -38.75 10.11 -19.14
N THR A 70 -39.90 10.39 -18.52
CA THR A 70 -40.11 10.27 -17.05
C THR A 70 -41.34 9.42 -16.71
N PRO A 71 -41.33 8.10 -16.98
CA PRO A 71 -42.49 7.24 -16.75
C PRO A 71 -42.82 7.07 -15.26
N LYS A 72 -41.82 7.01 -14.35
CA LYS A 72 -42.08 6.83 -12.91
C LYS A 72 -42.69 8.09 -12.30
N LEU A 73 -42.26 9.28 -12.73
CA LEU A 73 -42.85 10.55 -12.31
C LEU A 73 -44.32 10.62 -12.68
N ILE A 74 -44.68 10.26 -13.90
CA ILE A 74 -46.07 10.29 -14.37
C ILE A 74 -46.93 9.29 -13.58
N SER A 75 -46.43 8.08 -13.37
CA SER A 75 -47.09 7.04 -12.57
C SER A 75 -47.29 7.50 -11.11
N ALA A 76 -46.23 7.98 -10.45
CA ALA A 76 -46.28 8.45 -9.07
C ALA A 76 -47.19 9.69 -8.90
N CYS A 77 -47.19 10.60 -9.88
CA CYS A 77 -48.07 11.75 -9.88
C CYS A 77 -49.54 11.32 -9.98
N GLY A 78 -49.87 10.39 -10.89
CA GLY A 78 -51.21 9.81 -11.00
C GLY A 78 -51.68 9.15 -9.69
N LEU A 79 -50.82 8.33 -9.08
CA LEU A 79 -51.10 7.69 -7.80
C LEU A 79 -51.31 8.72 -6.68
N ARG A 80 -50.46 9.75 -6.59
CA ARG A 80 -50.59 10.83 -5.61
C ARG A 80 -51.89 11.60 -5.77
N ILE A 81 -52.25 11.94 -7.00
CA ILE A 81 -53.49 12.64 -7.32
C ILE A 81 -54.71 11.80 -6.92
N SER A 82 -54.69 10.51 -7.25
CA SER A 82 -55.73 9.55 -6.87
C SER A 82 -55.83 9.40 -5.35
N GLU A 83 -54.72 9.46 -4.61
CA GLU A 83 -54.73 9.51 -3.15
C GLU A 83 -55.35 10.80 -2.60
N ILE A 84 -54.94 11.96 -3.13
CA ILE A 84 -55.41 13.28 -2.69
C ILE A 84 -56.92 13.41 -2.89
N ILE A 85 -57.44 13.01 -4.06
CA ILE A 85 -58.86 13.19 -4.37
C ILE A 85 -59.76 12.26 -3.55
N ASN A 86 -59.24 11.11 -3.12
CA ASN A 86 -59.93 10.17 -2.24
C ASN A 86 -59.79 10.53 -0.75
N THR A 87 -59.03 11.56 -0.40
CA THR A 87 -58.88 12.02 0.98
C THR A 87 -60.17 12.72 1.46
N SER A 88 -60.69 12.30 2.62
CA SER A 88 -61.91 12.84 3.20
C SER A 88 -61.79 14.35 3.48
N GLY A 89 -62.76 15.15 3.02
CA GLY A 89 -62.80 16.61 3.22
C GLY A 89 -61.99 17.44 2.21
N VAL A 90 -61.43 16.78 1.18
CA VAL A 90 -60.74 17.43 0.05
C VAL A 90 -61.65 17.53 -1.16
N ASN A 91 -62.34 16.44 -1.51
CA ASN A 91 -63.30 16.37 -2.61
C ASN A 91 -64.72 16.06 -2.09
N ASP A 92 -65.48 17.11 -1.78
CA ASP A 92 -66.87 16.96 -1.35
C ASP A 92 -67.76 16.53 -2.52
N VAL A 93 -68.63 15.54 -2.30
CA VAL A 93 -69.59 15.08 -3.32
C VAL A 93 -70.81 16.00 -3.31
N GLY A 94 -71.23 16.46 -4.48
CA GLY A 94 -72.49 17.18 -4.66
C GLY A 94 -73.66 16.37 -4.10
N THR A 95 -74.54 17.05 -3.38
CA THR A 95 -75.80 16.47 -2.87
C THR A 95 -76.92 17.45 -3.16
N ASP A 96 -78.17 16.98 -3.19
CA ASP A 96 -79.37 17.81 -3.43
C ASP A 96 -79.45 19.07 -2.56
N LYS A 97 -78.80 19.06 -1.39
CA LYS A 97 -78.70 20.21 -0.47
C LYS A 97 -77.95 21.42 -1.08
N HIS A 98 -77.15 21.21 -2.11
CA HIS A 98 -76.40 22.24 -2.82
C HIS A 98 -77.19 22.87 -3.98
N GLY A 99 -78.40 22.38 -4.27
CA GLY A 99 -79.30 22.92 -5.27
C GLY A 99 -78.67 23.00 -6.67
N PRO A 100 -78.86 24.08 -7.45
CA PRO A 100 -78.37 24.18 -8.83
C PRO A 100 -76.82 24.19 -8.93
N PHE A 101 -76.12 24.28 -7.81
CA PHE A 101 -74.66 24.25 -7.76
C PHE A 101 -74.08 22.86 -7.54
N GLU A 102 -74.91 21.83 -7.30
CA GLU A 102 -74.51 20.43 -7.11
C GLU A 102 -73.45 19.95 -8.15
N PRO A 103 -73.57 20.22 -9.46
CA PRO A 103 -72.59 19.75 -10.45
C PRO A 103 -71.20 20.40 -10.34
N TYR A 104 -71.09 21.51 -9.58
CA TYR A 104 -69.87 22.29 -9.39
C TYR A 104 -69.19 22.05 -8.04
N VAL A 105 -69.82 21.27 -7.15
CA VAL A 105 -69.27 20.90 -5.84
C VAL A 105 -68.13 19.88 -6.03
N GLY A 106 -67.08 20.00 -5.21
CA GLY A 106 -65.90 19.12 -5.24
C GLY A 106 -64.64 19.78 -5.83
N ALA A 107 -63.53 19.06 -5.78
CA ALA A 107 -62.23 19.48 -6.30
C ALA A 107 -62.27 19.64 -7.83
N ASP A 108 -61.65 20.70 -8.34
CA ASP A 108 -61.56 20.91 -9.78
C ASP A 108 -60.32 20.20 -10.34
N GLY A 109 -60.53 19.03 -10.94
CA GLY A 109 -59.52 18.27 -11.68
C GLY A 109 -59.75 18.29 -13.19
N THR A 110 -60.51 19.26 -13.73
CA THR A 110 -60.99 19.24 -15.12
C THR A 110 -59.84 19.27 -16.11
N THR A 111 -58.88 20.18 -15.96
CA THR A 111 -57.68 20.28 -16.82
C THR A 111 -56.71 19.11 -16.65
N LEU A 112 -56.66 18.54 -15.45
CA LEU A 112 -55.84 17.37 -15.14
C LEU A 112 -56.38 16.10 -15.82
N TRP A 113 -57.69 15.86 -15.74
CA TRP A 113 -58.31 14.75 -16.45
C TRP A 113 -58.23 14.95 -17.97
N ALA A 114 -58.43 16.18 -18.45
CA ALA A 114 -58.23 16.53 -19.85
C ALA A 114 -56.79 16.23 -20.32
N ALA A 115 -55.77 16.51 -19.50
CA ALA A 115 -54.39 16.16 -19.79
C ALA A 115 -54.20 14.63 -19.85
N ALA A 116 -54.74 13.90 -18.88
CA ALA A 116 -54.65 12.45 -18.84
C ALA A 116 -55.29 11.76 -20.05
N THR A 117 -56.43 12.26 -20.54
CA THR A 117 -57.10 11.76 -21.76
C THR A 117 -56.53 12.33 -23.06
N SER A 118 -55.48 13.16 -22.98
CA SER A 118 -54.82 13.78 -24.12
C SER A 118 -53.43 13.22 -24.44
N GLY A 119 -52.90 12.35 -23.58
CA GLY A 119 -51.63 11.66 -23.74
C GLY A 119 -50.50 12.17 -22.82
N ILE A 120 -49.41 11.40 -22.76
CA ILE A 120 -48.22 11.66 -21.93
C ILE A 120 -47.67 13.10 -22.10
N PRO A 121 -47.53 13.65 -23.32
CA PRO A 121 -47.06 15.03 -23.49
C PRO A 121 -47.96 16.07 -22.82
N ALA A 122 -49.29 15.88 -22.85
CA ALA A 122 -50.23 16.78 -22.20
C ALA A 122 -50.12 16.72 -20.67
N ILE A 123 -49.85 15.54 -20.09
CA ILE A 123 -49.57 15.40 -18.64
C ILE A 123 -48.27 16.11 -18.27
N ALA A 124 -47.21 15.98 -19.08
CA ALA A 124 -45.96 16.68 -18.83
C ALA A 124 -46.14 18.22 -18.87
N VAL A 125 -46.94 18.72 -19.81
CA VAL A 125 -47.28 20.15 -19.89
C VAL A 125 -48.20 20.60 -18.75
N TYR A 126 -49.05 19.72 -18.22
CA TYR A 126 -49.77 19.97 -16.97
C TYR A 126 -48.78 20.18 -15.80
N LEU A 127 -47.74 19.34 -15.68
CA LEU A 127 -46.68 19.51 -14.67
C LEU A 127 -45.90 20.83 -14.82
N LEU A 128 -45.72 21.32 -16.06
CA LEU A 128 -45.19 22.67 -16.30
C LEU A 128 -46.15 23.74 -15.75
N GLY A 129 -47.45 23.60 -15.98
CA GLY A 129 -48.46 24.50 -15.42
C GLY A 129 -48.50 24.50 -13.89
N CYS A 130 -48.23 23.36 -13.26
CA CYS A 130 -48.06 23.22 -11.82
C CYS A 130 -46.88 24.06 -11.31
N LEU A 131 -45.73 24.01 -11.99
CA LEU A 131 -44.55 24.84 -11.64
C LEU A 131 -44.86 26.33 -11.77
N LEU A 132 -45.48 26.75 -12.87
CA LEU A 132 -45.87 28.14 -13.11
C LEU A 132 -46.87 28.65 -12.05
N THR A 133 -47.81 27.78 -11.65
CA THR A 133 -48.81 28.08 -10.61
C THR A 133 -48.18 28.34 -9.26
N ARG A 134 -47.17 27.55 -8.87
CA ARG A 134 -46.46 27.68 -7.60
C ARG A 134 -45.52 28.88 -7.58
N ALA A 135 -44.92 29.22 -8.73
CA ALA A 135 -43.93 30.29 -8.83
C ALA A 135 -44.52 31.71 -9.01
N TRP A 136 -45.66 31.86 -9.71
CA TRP A 136 -46.23 33.18 -10.02
C TRP A 136 -47.74 33.28 -9.76
N ASP A 137 -48.22 34.52 -9.60
CA ASP A 137 -49.66 34.81 -9.54
C ASP A 137 -50.34 34.57 -10.90
N ALA A 138 -51.67 34.43 -10.88
CA ALA A 138 -52.46 34.05 -12.06
C ALA A 138 -52.27 34.96 -13.28
N LYS A 139 -52.14 36.28 -13.08
CA LYS A 139 -51.99 37.23 -14.20
C LYS A 139 -50.62 37.09 -14.85
N THR A 140 -49.58 36.98 -14.01
CA THR A 140 -48.18 36.82 -14.46
C THR A 140 -47.98 35.46 -15.12
N ALA A 141 -48.47 34.37 -14.53
CA ALA A 141 -48.38 33.03 -15.12
C ALA A 141 -49.08 32.94 -16.48
N THR A 142 -50.25 33.55 -16.64
CA THR A 142 -50.93 33.62 -17.95
C THR A 142 -50.09 34.39 -18.98
N SER A 143 -49.40 35.47 -18.56
CA SER A 143 -48.50 36.22 -19.43
C SER A 143 -47.30 35.39 -19.86
N ILE A 144 -46.71 34.63 -18.93
CA ILE A 144 -45.60 33.71 -19.21
C ILE A 144 -46.06 32.61 -20.17
N TRP A 145 -47.23 32.00 -19.95
CA TRP A 145 -47.82 31.01 -20.86
C TRP A 145 -47.95 31.53 -22.30
N VAL A 146 -48.45 32.75 -22.49
CA VAL A 146 -48.56 33.37 -23.82
C VAL A 146 -47.18 33.54 -24.46
N GLN A 147 -46.18 33.99 -23.69
CA GLN A 147 -44.80 34.10 -24.17
C GLN A 147 -44.20 32.73 -24.52
N LEU A 148 -44.45 31.69 -23.71
CA LEU A 148 -43.94 30.34 -23.95
C LEU A 148 -44.51 29.71 -25.22
N VAL A 149 -45.82 29.86 -25.44
CA VAL A 149 -46.50 29.36 -26.63
C VAL A 149 -46.00 30.09 -27.87
N ALA A 150 -45.95 31.43 -27.85
CA ALA A 150 -45.47 32.23 -28.97
C ALA A 150 -44.01 31.89 -29.33
N ALA A 151 -43.12 31.88 -28.33
CA ALA A 151 -41.72 31.54 -28.54
C ALA A 151 -41.52 30.11 -29.08
N ARG A 152 -42.31 29.13 -28.61
CA ARG A 152 -42.25 27.76 -29.13
C ARG A 152 -42.76 27.67 -30.57
N GLN A 153 -43.87 28.33 -30.89
CA GLN A 153 -44.42 28.38 -32.25
C GLN A 153 -43.41 28.97 -33.23
N ASP A 154 -42.72 30.05 -32.86
CA ASP A 154 -41.73 30.69 -33.72
C ASP A 154 -40.47 29.84 -33.87
N ARG A 155 -39.96 29.21 -32.80
CA ARG A 155 -38.85 28.25 -32.89
C ARG A 155 -39.16 27.06 -33.79
N ILE A 156 -40.38 26.51 -33.74
CA ILE A 156 -40.77 25.39 -34.63
C ILE A 156 -40.80 25.86 -36.09
N LYS A 157 -41.31 27.06 -36.38
CA LYS A 157 -41.28 27.62 -37.74
C LYS A 157 -39.85 27.78 -38.27
N GLU A 158 -38.92 28.28 -37.43
CA GLU A 158 -37.50 28.41 -37.79
C GLU A 158 -36.84 27.04 -38.01
N GLU A 159 -37.08 26.06 -37.14
CA GLU A 159 -36.48 24.73 -37.23
C GLU A 159 -37.01 23.93 -38.45
N VAL A 160 -38.28 24.13 -38.83
CA VAL A 160 -38.85 23.60 -40.09
C VAL A 160 -38.20 24.27 -41.31
N GLN A 161 -37.97 25.59 -41.27
CA GLN A 161 -37.26 26.30 -42.35
C GLN A 161 -35.79 25.84 -42.50
N ASN A 162 -35.16 25.43 -41.40
CA ASN A 162 -33.79 24.94 -41.34
C ASN A 162 -33.63 23.43 -41.61
N ASN A 163 -34.69 22.73 -42.08
CA ASN A 163 -34.70 21.29 -42.42
C ASN A 163 -34.29 20.35 -41.26
N ARG A 164 -34.61 20.68 -40.00
CA ARG A 164 -34.38 19.77 -38.87
C ARG A 164 -35.57 18.82 -38.67
N SER A 165 -35.30 17.59 -38.22
CA SER A 165 -36.34 16.59 -37.96
C SER A 165 -37.11 16.93 -36.68
N ILE A 166 -38.39 17.28 -36.81
CA ILE A 166 -39.31 17.61 -35.71
C ILE A 166 -40.49 16.62 -35.76
N PHE A 167 -41.08 16.26 -34.61
CA PHE A 167 -42.29 15.45 -34.60
C PHE A 167 -43.42 16.16 -35.36
N THR A 168 -44.13 15.38 -36.18
CA THR A 168 -45.22 15.92 -37.03
C THR A 168 -46.32 16.56 -36.19
N SER A 169 -46.59 16.03 -34.99
CA SER A 169 -47.53 16.59 -34.02
C SER A 169 -47.15 17.99 -33.54
N SER A 170 -45.87 18.28 -33.31
CA SER A 170 -45.41 19.61 -32.90
C SER A 170 -45.48 20.65 -34.01
N VAL A 171 -45.22 20.26 -35.27
CA VAL A 171 -45.46 21.12 -36.44
C VAL A 171 -46.95 21.45 -36.59
N VAL A 172 -47.83 20.46 -36.45
CA VAL A 172 -49.29 20.64 -36.52
C VAL A 172 -49.80 21.46 -35.34
N GLY A 173 -49.25 21.26 -34.14
CA GLY A 173 -49.53 22.05 -32.93
C GLY A 173 -49.11 23.51 -33.04
N ALA A 174 -47.99 23.80 -33.71
CA ALA A 174 -47.53 25.17 -33.95
C ALA A 174 -48.45 25.98 -34.87
N CYS A 175 -49.24 25.30 -35.71
CA CYS A 175 -50.23 25.91 -36.59
C CYS A 175 -51.59 26.13 -35.91
N GLN A 176 -51.78 25.66 -34.67
CA GLN A 176 -53.04 25.84 -33.93
C GLN A 176 -53.07 27.17 -33.19
N ASP A 177 -54.25 27.80 -33.17
CA ASP A 177 -54.49 28.98 -32.36
C ASP A 177 -54.80 28.58 -30.91
N ILE A 178 -54.02 29.11 -29.97
CA ILE A 178 -54.18 28.92 -28.52
C ILE A 178 -54.35 30.31 -27.92
N THR A 179 -55.59 30.65 -27.56
CA THR A 179 -55.88 32.00 -27.12
C THR A 179 -55.43 32.25 -25.69
N ARG A 180 -55.18 33.52 -25.34
CA ARG A 180 -54.90 33.92 -23.95
C ARG A 180 -56.01 33.48 -22.98
N LYS A 181 -57.26 33.44 -23.46
CA LYS A 181 -58.41 32.98 -22.65
C LYS A 181 -58.32 31.49 -22.33
N ASP A 182 -57.89 30.67 -23.29
CA ASP A 182 -57.73 29.23 -23.10
C ASP A 182 -56.62 28.94 -22.08
N LEU A 183 -55.50 29.66 -22.17
CA LEU A 183 -54.39 29.56 -21.21
C LEU A 183 -54.79 30.04 -19.80
N ALA A 184 -55.61 31.08 -19.70
CA ALA A 184 -56.13 31.56 -18.42
C ALA A 184 -57.09 30.53 -17.77
N LEU A 185 -57.93 29.86 -18.56
CA LEU A 185 -58.81 28.78 -18.07
C LEU A 185 -57.99 27.56 -17.64
N TRP A 186 -56.93 27.24 -18.39
CA TRP A 186 -55.97 26.18 -18.07
C TRP A 186 -55.31 26.41 -16.70
N ASP A 187 -54.67 27.56 -16.51
CA ASP A 187 -54.03 27.96 -15.26
C ASP A 187 -55.02 28.09 -14.10
N HIS A 188 -56.24 28.58 -14.35
CA HIS A 188 -57.28 28.71 -13.31
C HIS A 188 -57.67 27.35 -12.70
N SER A 189 -57.90 26.34 -13.53
CA SER A 189 -58.26 25.01 -13.07
C SER A 189 -57.11 24.32 -12.33
N ILE A 190 -55.86 24.49 -12.79
CA ILE A 190 -54.66 24.02 -12.05
C ILE A 190 -54.60 24.68 -10.67
N ARG A 191 -54.81 25.99 -10.56
CA ARG A 191 -54.85 26.68 -9.27
C ARG A 191 -55.96 26.21 -8.35
N ALA A 192 -57.13 25.89 -8.90
CA ALA A 192 -58.24 25.36 -8.14
C ALA A 192 -57.92 23.96 -7.57
N TRP A 193 -57.25 23.11 -8.35
CA TRP A 193 -56.70 21.83 -7.89
C TRP A 193 -55.66 22.02 -6.78
N PHE A 194 -54.67 22.89 -6.99
CA PHE A 194 -53.58 23.16 -6.04
C PHE A 194 -54.09 23.50 -4.64
N ARG A 195 -55.11 24.36 -4.52
CA ARG A 195 -55.69 24.73 -3.22
C ARG A 195 -56.23 23.53 -2.44
N ARG A 196 -56.71 22.50 -3.15
CA ARG A 196 -57.23 21.27 -2.54
C ARG A 196 -56.09 20.31 -2.21
N ALA A 197 -55.11 20.17 -3.11
CA ALA A 197 -53.93 19.34 -2.91
C ALA A 197 -53.05 19.82 -1.75
N ASP A 198 -52.85 21.14 -1.62
CA ASP A 198 -52.11 21.75 -0.51
C ASP A 198 -52.78 21.50 0.83
N LYS A 199 -54.12 21.61 0.89
CA LYS A 199 -54.88 21.28 2.10
C LYS A 199 -54.75 19.79 2.47
N ALA A 200 -54.69 18.90 1.48
CA ALA A 200 -54.52 17.46 1.71
C ALA A 200 -53.11 17.09 2.23
N LYS A 201 -52.10 17.88 1.87
CA LYS A 201 -50.68 17.67 2.21
C LYS A 201 -50.10 18.81 3.06
N GLU A 202 -50.94 19.46 3.87
CA GLU A 202 -50.63 20.68 4.62
C GLU A 202 -49.36 20.54 5.46
N TRP A 203 -49.24 19.44 6.20
CA TRP A 203 -48.05 19.16 7.02
C TRP A 203 -46.75 19.08 6.18
N SER A 204 -46.76 18.38 5.05
CA SER A 204 -45.57 18.22 4.20
C SER A 204 -45.20 19.55 3.53
N GLU A 205 -46.19 20.33 3.11
CA GLU A 205 -45.96 21.66 2.52
C GLU A 205 -45.41 22.64 3.56
N ASP A 206 -45.92 22.64 4.80
CA ASP A 206 -45.41 23.47 5.89
C ASP A 206 -43.95 23.12 6.23
N GLN A 207 -43.63 21.82 6.32
CA GLN A 207 -42.26 21.36 6.54
C GLN A 207 -41.31 21.77 5.41
N LEU A 208 -41.71 21.59 4.15
CA LEU A 208 -40.90 22.00 3.00
C LEU A 208 -40.76 23.53 2.92
N ALA A 209 -41.79 24.29 3.31
CA ALA A 209 -41.74 25.74 3.38
C ALA A 209 -40.74 26.24 4.44
N LEU A 210 -40.61 25.54 5.58
CA LEU A 210 -39.56 25.81 6.57
C LEU A 210 -38.17 25.58 5.99
N VAL A 211 -37.98 24.48 5.25
CA VAL A 211 -36.71 24.19 4.55
C VAL A 211 -36.37 25.30 3.55
N ARG A 212 -37.32 25.71 2.70
CA ARG A 212 -37.12 26.77 1.70
C ARG A 212 -36.85 28.14 2.33
N LYS A 213 -37.41 28.44 3.50
CA LYS A 213 -37.14 29.71 4.22
C LYS A 213 -35.74 29.76 4.84
N ASN A 214 -35.20 28.61 5.24
CA ASN A 214 -33.94 28.52 5.96
C ASN A 214 -32.71 28.32 5.05
N ILE A 215 -32.92 28.00 3.76
CA ILE A 215 -31.84 27.73 2.81
C ILE A 215 -31.91 28.71 1.64
N VAL A 216 -30.77 29.34 1.32
CA VAL A 216 -30.63 30.19 0.13
C VAL A 216 -30.03 29.34 -0.99
N LEU A 217 -30.86 28.79 -1.87
CA LEU A 217 -30.40 28.15 -3.11
C LEU A 217 -30.62 29.08 -4.31
N PRO A 218 -29.65 29.21 -5.23
CA PRO A 218 -29.88 29.90 -6.48
C PRO A 218 -30.89 29.13 -7.33
N VAL A 219 -31.73 29.86 -8.06
CA VAL A 219 -32.54 29.31 -9.15
C VAL A 219 -31.77 29.61 -10.43
N SER A 220 -31.44 28.58 -11.20
CA SER A 220 -30.65 28.72 -12.44
C SER A 220 -31.33 29.71 -13.40
N GLY A 221 -30.61 30.76 -13.81
CA GLY A 221 -31.07 31.74 -14.79
C GLY A 221 -30.39 31.50 -16.15
N GLY A 222 -31.17 31.50 -17.21
CA GLY A 222 -30.72 31.40 -18.60
C GLY A 222 -30.91 32.73 -19.35
N SER A 223 -30.76 32.67 -20.68
CA SER A 223 -30.73 33.85 -21.56
C SER A 223 -32.09 34.51 -21.79
N SER A 224 -33.18 33.80 -21.54
CA SER A 224 -34.54 34.28 -21.77
C SER A 224 -35.53 33.59 -20.85
N THR A 225 -36.64 34.24 -20.52
CA THR A 225 -37.72 33.63 -19.70
C THR A 225 -38.20 32.28 -20.26
N TYR A 226 -38.16 32.10 -21.58
CA TYR A 226 -38.47 30.82 -22.21
C TYR A 226 -37.45 29.74 -21.84
N ASP A 227 -36.16 30.02 -22.03
CA ASP A 227 -35.10 29.04 -21.78
C ASP A 227 -35.01 28.69 -20.29
N ASP A 228 -35.21 29.68 -19.41
CA ASP A 228 -35.20 29.50 -17.96
C ASP A 228 -36.29 28.51 -17.53
N VAL A 229 -37.53 28.76 -17.96
CA VAL A 229 -38.67 27.93 -17.58
C VAL A 229 -38.55 26.53 -18.18
N MET A 230 -38.10 26.41 -19.43
CA MET A 230 -37.94 25.11 -20.09
C MET A 230 -36.82 24.29 -19.46
N ASN A 231 -35.69 24.91 -19.09
CA ASN A 231 -34.60 24.23 -18.42
C ASN A 231 -34.99 23.78 -17.01
N VAL A 232 -35.65 24.65 -16.23
CA VAL A 232 -36.19 24.31 -14.91
C VAL A 232 -37.17 23.15 -15.01
N TRP A 233 -38.10 23.19 -15.96
CA TRP A 233 -39.09 22.14 -16.15
C TRP A 233 -38.45 20.78 -16.47
N LYS A 234 -37.54 20.73 -17.47
CA LYS A 234 -36.85 19.49 -17.85
C LYS A 234 -35.98 18.93 -16.74
N ARG A 235 -35.17 19.79 -16.11
CA ARG A 235 -34.24 19.37 -15.04
C ARG A 235 -34.99 18.84 -13.83
N SER A 236 -36.02 19.57 -13.38
CA SER A 236 -36.86 19.10 -12.27
C SER A 236 -37.56 17.78 -12.58
N MET A 237 -38.05 17.58 -13.80
CA MET A 237 -38.68 16.31 -14.18
C MET A 237 -37.69 15.14 -14.09
N LEU A 238 -36.48 15.30 -14.64
CA LEU A 238 -35.43 14.28 -14.59
C LEU A 238 -34.94 14.01 -13.16
N THR A 239 -34.76 15.05 -12.35
CA THR A 239 -34.31 14.90 -10.96
C THR A 239 -35.35 14.15 -10.11
N VAL A 240 -36.64 14.48 -10.23
CA VAL A 240 -37.70 13.74 -9.50
C VAL A 240 -37.86 12.31 -10.02
N GLU A 241 -37.70 12.07 -11.31
CA GLU A 241 -37.64 10.71 -11.87
C GLU A 241 -36.52 9.88 -11.23
N HIS A 242 -35.33 10.46 -11.01
CA HIS A 242 -34.23 9.79 -10.32
C HIS A 242 -34.53 9.48 -8.85
N PHE A 243 -35.17 10.40 -8.13
CA PHE A 243 -35.65 10.14 -6.77
C PHE A 243 -36.62 8.96 -6.73
N LEU A 244 -37.60 8.93 -7.63
CA LEU A 244 -38.56 7.83 -7.74
C LEU A 244 -37.91 6.52 -8.20
N ALA A 245 -36.75 6.59 -8.87
CA ALA A 245 -35.94 5.42 -9.20
C ALA A 245 -35.09 4.90 -8.04
N GLY A 246 -35.18 5.49 -6.84
CA GLY A 246 -34.42 5.05 -5.66
C GLY A 246 -33.01 5.61 -5.57
N LYS A 247 -32.63 6.53 -6.47
CA LYS A 247 -31.29 7.12 -6.54
C LYS A 247 -31.23 8.36 -5.62
N PRO A 248 -30.31 8.42 -4.65
CA PRO A 248 -30.03 9.65 -3.90
C PRO A 248 -29.58 10.77 -4.86
N GLN A 249 -29.95 12.03 -4.59
CA GLN A 249 -29.55 13.17 -5.42
C GLN A 249 -29.06 14.34 -4.55
N GLU A 250 -28.08 15.08 -5.05
CA GLU A 250 -27.70 16.39 -4.51
C GLU A 250 -28.57 17.49 -5.11
N ILE A 251 -29.13 18.35 -4.26
CA ILE A 251 -30.02 19.44 -4.64
C ILE A 251 -29.21 20.74 -4.59
N THR A 252 -28.71 21.14 -5.75
CA THR A 252 -27.95 22.39 -5.95
C THR A 252 -28.84 23.57 -6.36
N ASP A 253 -29.98 23.29 -7.00
CA ASP A 253 -30.90 24.28 -7.56
C ASP A 253 -32.22 24.30 -6.77
N GLY A 254 -32.63 25.50 -6.34
CA GLY A 254 -33.90 25.71 -5.63
C GLY A 254 -35.14 25.34 -6.46
N SER A 255 -35.01 25.23 -7.78
CA SER A 255 -36.07 24.81 -8.69
C SER A 255 -36.56 23.37 -8.47
N VAL A 256 -35.72 22.50 -7.91
CA VAL A 256 -36.10 21.12 -7.57
C VAL A 256 -37.00 21.10 -6.32
N LEU A 257 -36.73 21.95 -5.33
CA LEU A 257 -37.60 22.12 -4.15
C LEU A 257 -38.96 22.70 -4.54
N LEU A 258 -38.98 23.60 -5.54
CA LEU A 258 -40.21 24.10 -6.12
C LEU A 258 -41.02 22.94 -6.74
N ALA A 259 -40.36 22.02 -7.45
CA ALA A 259 -41.01 20.87 -8.07
C ALA A 259 -41.64 19.91 -7.06
N PHE A 260 -40.98 19.63 -5.93
CA PHE A 260 -41.56 18.82 -4.85
C PHE A 260 -42.89 19.40 -4.35
N SER A 261 -42.93 20.72 -4.08
CA SER A 261 -44.16 21.41 -3.68
C SER A 261 -45.20 21.49 -4.81
N ALA A 262 -44.77 21.60 -6.07
CA ALA A 262 -45.68 21.72 -7.21
C ALA A 262 -46.35 20.38 -7.60
N TRP A 263 -45.69 19.25 -7.34
CA TRP A 263 -46.17 17.92 -7.72
C TRP A 263 -46.61 17.06 -6.52
N HIS A 264 -46.53 17.62 -5.30
CA HIS A 264 -46.92 16.98 -4.04
C HIS A 264 -46.20 15.64 -3.78
N LEU A 265 -44.92 15.57 -4.17
CA LEU A 265 -44.01 14.45 -3.93
C LEU A 265 -42.88 14.91 -3.02
N TYR A 266 -42.72 14.27 -1.86
CA TYR A 266 -41.86 14.77 -0.79
C TYR A 266 -40.78 13.74 -0.41
N PRO A 267 -39.63 13.71 -1.10
CA PRO A 267 -38.52 12.85 -0.69
C PRO A 267 -37.93 13.30 0.65
N ASP A 268 -37.33 12.36 1.39
CA ASP A 268 -36.60 12.67 2.63
C ASP A 268 -35.35 13.52 2.31
N LEU A 269 -35.11 14.58 3.09
CA LEU A 269 -34.04 15.55 2.84
C LEU A 269 -33.01 15.58 3.97
N VAL A 270 -31.74 15.75 3.62
CA VAL A 270 -30.64 16.09 4.54
C VAL A 270 -30.18 17.50 4.22
N VAL A 271 -30.46 18.43 5.12
CA VAL A 271 -30.10 19.84 4.97
C VAL A 271 -28.76 20.08 5.66
N LEU A 272 -27.74 20.41 4.88
CA LEU A 272 -26.38 20.73 5.34
C LEU A 272 -26.28 22.25 5.57
N GLY A 273 -26.75 22.73 6.73
CA GLY A 273 -26.60 24.13 7.18
C GLY A 273 -25.49 24.29 8.22
N ALA A 274 -25.63 25.26 9.14
CA ALA A 274 -24.78 25.37 10.33
C ALA A 274 -24.83 24.10 11.22
N HIS A 275 -25.94 23.38 11.15
CA HIS A 275 -26.13 22.04 11.69
C HIS A 275 -26.76 21.15 10.60
N THR A 276 -26.33 19.89 10.52
CA THR A 276 -26.96 18.91 9.63
C THR A 276 -28.31 18.49 10.20
N ILE A 277 -29.39 18.76 9.47
CA ILE A 277 -30.75 18.40 9.87
C ILE A 277 -31.32 17.41 8.86
N LYS A 278 -31.71 16.22 9.33
CA LYS A 278 -32.48 15.25 8.53
C LYS A 278 -33.97 15.55 8.67
N VAL A 279 -34.62 15.94 7.57
CA VAL A 279 -36.06 16.16 7.45
C VAL A 279 -36.68 14.93 6.81
N SER A 280 -37.39 14.12 7.60
CA SER A 280 -38.06 12.90 7.12
C SER A 280 -39.53 13.19 6.83
N PHE A 281 -39.90 13.15 5.56
CA PHE A 281 -41.27 13.30 5.08
C PHE A 281 -42.02 11.96 5.05
N LYS A 282 -41.29 10.82 4.98
CA LYS A 282 -41.83 9.45 4.96
C LYS A 282 -42.92 9.25 3.89
N ASP A 283 -42.69 9.83 2.72
CA ASP A 283 -43.59 9.70 1.60
C ASP A 283 -43.58 8.25 1.06
N LYS A 284 -44.74 7.59 1.07
CA LYS A 284 -44.89 6.19 0.62
C LYS A 284 -44.60 5.98 -0.87
N LEU A 285 -44.71 7.04 -1.69
CA LEU A 285 -44.49 6.98 -3.13
C LEU A 285 -43.01 7.15 -3.50
N VAL A 286 -42.18 7.59 -2.55
CA VAL A 286 -40.74 7.76 -2.75
C VAL A 286 -40.00 6.64 -2.00
N PRO A 287 -39.09 5.89 -2.66
CA PRO A 287 -38.29 4.88 -1.97
C PRO A 287 -37.47 5.49 -0.82
N SER A 288 -37.37 4.79 0.32
CA SER A 288 -36.61 5.25 1.49
C SER A 288 -35.10 5.39 1.23
N THR A 289 -34.59 4.78 0.16
CA THR A 289 -33.20 4.92 -0.31
C THR A 289 -32.95 6.25 -1.01
N ALA A 290 -34.00 6.93 -1.50
CA ALA A 290 -33.90 8.15 -2.27
C ALA A 290 -33.89 9.39 -1.35
N VAL A 291 -32.75 9.62 -0.70
CA VAL A 291 -32.54 10.79 0.17
C VAL A 291 -31.90 11.93 -0.62
N GLY A 292 -32.46 13.14 -0.49
CA GLY A 292 -31.97 14.35 -1.13
C GLY A 292 -31.04 15.15 -0.23
N THR A 293 -29.82 15.45 -0.65
CA THR A 293 -28.89 16.27 0.16
C THR A 293 -28.91 17.71 -0.34
N VAL A 294 -29.17 18.67 0.55
CA VAL A 294 -29.19 20.11 0.24
C VAL A 294 -27.95 20.77 0.84
N GLY A 295 -27.01 21.22 0.01
CA GLY A 295 -25.75 21.84 0.43
C GLY A 295 -25.85 23.34 0.78
N ALA A 296 -25.14 23.80 1.81
CA ALA A 296 -24.90 25.24 2.05
C ALA A 296 -23.78 25.76 1.13
N THR A 297 -24.17 26.65 0.21
CA THR A 297 -23.39 27.55 -0.66
C THR A 297 -21.85 27.55 -0.55
N GLY A 298 -21.18 27.41 -1.70
CA GLY A 298 -19.85 27.98 -1.92
C GLY A 298 -19.15 27.57 -3.22
N LEU A 299 -19.00 28.53 -4.13
CA LEU A 299 -18.16 28.56 -5.35
C LEU A 299 -18.75 27.89 -6.61
N ASN A 300 -19.09 28.75 -7.57
CA ASN A 300 -19.40 28.42 -8.97
C ASN A 300 -18.27 27.57 -9.58
N VAL A 301 -18.46 26.25 -9.57
CA VAL A 301 -17.71 25.33 -10.43
C VAL A 301 -18.48 25.26 -11.76
N PRO A 302 -17.83 25.48 -12.92
CA PRO A 302 -18.51 25.32 -14.20
C PRO A 302 -19.03 23.89 -14.34
N GLU A 303 -20.23 23.78 -14.91
CA GLU A 303 -20.97 22.55 -15.16
C GLU A 303 -20.05 21.40 -15.62
N ARG A 304 -19.84 20.42 -14.73
CA ARG A 304 -19.36 19.10 -15.12
C ARG A 304 -20.57 18.19 -15.16
N GLU A 305 -21.00 17.79 -16.36
CA GLU A 305 -21.91 16.66 -16.53
C GLU A 305 -21.22 15.40 -16.00
N GLY A 306 -21.66 14.92 -14.84
CA GLY A 306 -21.11 13.74 -14.18
C GLY A 306 -21.81 13.44 -12.85
N ILE A 307 -21.86 12.16 -12.48
CA ILE A 307 -22.49 11.66 -11.26
C ILE A 307 -21.72 12.19 -10.04
N GLN A 308 -22.36 13.00 -9.20
CA GLN A 308 -21.82 13.46 -7.92
C GLN A 308 -22.48 12.68 -6.77
N TRP A 309 -21.65 12.10 -5.91
CA TRP A 309 -22.07 11.42 -4.68
C TRP A 309 -21.83 12.36 -3.49
N SER A 310 -22.86 12.67 -2.72
CA SER A 310 -22.73 13.40 -1.45
C SER A 310 -22.92 12.44 -0.28
N LEU A 311 -21.84 12.13 0.45
CA LEU A 311 -21.89 11.30 1.65
C LEU A 311 -21.99 12.20 2.89
N ALA A 312 -23.15 12.22 3.56
CA ALA A 312 -23.34 12.98 4.79
C ALA A 312 -22.69 12.24 5.98
N LEU A 313 -21.39 12.43 6.17
CA LEU A 313 -20.58 11.81 7.24
C LEU A 313 -21.02 12.17 8.68
N SER A 314 -21.92 13.13 8.87
CA SER A 314 -22.35 13.60 10.20
C SER A 314 -23.28 12.65 10.97
N HIS A 315 -23.70 11.52 10.39
CA HIS A 315 -24.62 10.57 11.05
C HIS A 315 -23.95 9.33 11.66
N LEU A 316 -22.62 9.21 11.62
CA LEU A 316 -21.87 8.21 12.37
C LEU A 316 -21.58 8.73 13.80
N GLN A 317 -22.63 8.79 14.63
CA GLN A 317 -22.61 9.30 16.02
C GLN A 317 -21.94 8.34 17.04
N TYR A 318 -20.82 7.73 16.68
CA TYR A 318 -20.19 6.76 17.57
C TYR A 318 -18.71 6.98 17.90
N TYR A 319 -18.12 8.13 17.54
CA TYR A 319 -16.78 8.50 18.04
C TYR A 319 -16.62 9.95 18.41
N GLY A 320 -16.27 10.18 19.68
CA GLY A 320 -15.33 11.20 20.17
C GLY A 320 -15.62 12.68 19.89
N ASP A 321 -14.97 13.56 20.64
CA ASP A 321 -15.05 15.01 20.39
C ASP A 321 -14.58 15.36 18.96
N PRO A 322 -15.26 16.29 18.27
CA PRO A 322 -14.96 16.62 16.88
C PRO A 322 -13.57 17.26 16.76
N VAL A 323 -12.65 16.56 16.10
CA VAL A 323 -11.43 17.16 15.57
C VAL A 323 -11.81 17.92 14.30
N VAL A 324 -11.60 19.24 14.30
CA VAL A 324 -11.81 20.10 13.14
C VAL A 324 -10.88 19.65 12.02
N VAL A 325 -11.42 19.02 10.99
CA VAL A 325 -10.69 18.71 9.76
C VAL A 325 -11.22 19.66 8.68
N ALA A 326 -10.48 20.72 8.43
CA ALA A 326 -10.57 21.43 7.15
C ALA A 326 -10.10 20.46 6.06
N SER A 327 -10.66 20.55 4.85
CA SER A 327 -10.15 19.80 3.70
C SER A 327 -8.80 20.38 3.27
N ASP A 328 -7.76 20.14 4.06
CA ASP A 328 -6.40 20.25 3.59
C ASP A 328 -6.18 19.08 2.60
N GLN A 329 -5.57 19.38 1.46
CA GLN A 329 -5.08 18.37 0.52
C GLN A 329 -4.40 17.24 1.31
N ASP A 330 -4.64 15.97 0.94
CA ASP A 330 -4.26 14.81 1.75
C ASP A 330 -2.73 14.62 1.82
N TYR A 331 -2.06 15.42 2.67
CA TYR A 331 -0.62 15.36 2.95
C TYR A 331 -0.26 14.25 3.95
N SER A 332 -1.20 13.35 4.26
CA SER A 332 -1.05 12.32 5.28
C SER A 332 -0.38 11.05 4.76
N ARG A 333 -0.37 10.85 3.43
CA ARG A 333 0.20 9.68 2.76
C ARG A 333 1.46 10.03 1.97
N VAL A 334 2.42 9.10 1.93
CA VAL A 334 3.73 9.25 1.26
C VAL A 334 4.12 7.97 0.53
N THR A 335 4.99 8.05 -0.47
CA THR A 335 5.60 6.84 -1.06
C THR A 335 6.68 6.26 -0.15
N PHE A 336 7.11 5.01 -0.37
CA PHE A 336 8.21 4.42 0.41
C PHE A 336 9.50 5.24 0.32
N SER A 337 9.81 5.76 -0.88
CA SER A 337 10.97 6.64 -1.08
C SER A 337 10.90 7.94 -0.26
N GLN A 338 9.70 8.48 -0.06
CA GLN A 338 9.46 9.63 0.81
C GLN A 338 9.52 9.25 2.29
N LEU A 339 9.09 8.03 2.66
CA LEU A 339 9.27 7.50 4.01
C LEU A 339 10.75 7.36 4.37
N GLN A 340 11.62 6.93 3.44
CA GLN A 340 13.08 6.89 3.65
C GLN A 340 13.64 8.29 4.01
N ILE A 341 13.13 9.35 3.39
CA ILE A 341 13.47 10.74 3.73
C ILE A 341 12.99 11.11 5.14
N VAL A 342 11.79 10.67 5.52
CA VAL A 342 11.27 10.86 6.89
C VAL A 342 12.11 10.09 7.91
N ALA A 343 12.56 8.88 7.60
CA ALA A 343 13.45 8.07 8.42
C ALA A 343 14.84 8.70 8.57
N LEU A 344 15.42 9.23 7.48
CA LEU A 344 16.64 10.04 7.55
C LEU A 344 16.42 11.25 8.47
N GLY A 345 15.28 11.93 8.34
CA GLY A 345 14.88 13.03 9.22
C GLY A 345 14.84 12.61 10.69
N SER A 346 14.28 11.44 11.00
CA SER A 346 14.26 10.86 12.34
C SER A 346 15.67 10.74 12.92
N LEU A 347 16.61 10.19 12.16
CA LEU A 347 18.02 10.05 12.55
C LEU A 347 18.69 11.42 12.80
N LEU A 348 18.50 12.39 11.89
CA LEU A 348 19.04 13.75 12.06
C LEU A 348 18.44 14.48 13.27
N GLY A 349 17.16 14.23 13.55
CA GLY A 349 16.47 14.73 14.74
C GLY A 349 17.04 14.15 16.03
N ALA A 350 17.36 12.85 16.03
CA ALA A 350 18.02 12.17 17.15
C ALA A 350 19.44 12.74 17.40
N TRP A 351 20.17 13.04 16.33
CA TRP A 351 21.49 13.71 16.41
C TRP A 351 21.41 15.22 16.72
N LYS A 352 20.21 15.80 16.82
CA LYS A 352 19.98 17.24 17.06
C LYS A 352 20.68 18.16 16.05
N ILE A 353 20.76 17.73 14.78
CA ILE A 353 21.38 18.51 13.71
C ILE A 353 20.51 19.74 13.36
N SER A 354 21.16 20.88 13.15
CA SER A 354 20.51 22.12 12.71
C SER A 354 19.97 21.99 11.28
N PHE A 355 18.81 22.60 11.00
CA PHE A 355 18.21 22.61 9.66
C PHE A 355 19.13 23.18 8.56
N ARG A 356 20.11 24.02 8.93
CA ARG A 356 21.07 24.61 8.00
C ARG A 356 22.07 23.60 7.45
N ASP A 357 22.37 22.56 8.21
CA ASP A 357 23.42 21.59 7.89
C ASP A 357 22.86 20.35 7.17
N TYR A 358 21.55 20.27 6.96
CA TYR A 358 20.88 19.08 6.38
C TYR A 358 21.45 18.67 5.03
N LEU A 359 21.72 19.63 4.14
CA LEU A 359 22.30 19.34 2.82
C LEU A 359 23.74 18.84 2.96
N SER A 360 24.55 19.47 3.81
CA SER A 360 25.91 19.02 4.10
C SER A 360 25.94 17.59 4.64
N VAL A 361 24.97 17.24 5.51
CA VAL A 361 24.89 15.86 6.06
C VAL A 361 24.43 14.87 4.99
N ALA A 362 23.53 15.26 4.07
CA ALA A 362 23.17 14.43 2.93
C ALA A 362 24.39 14.17 2.01
N GLU A 363 25.24 15.17 1.79
CA GLU A 363 26.51 14.98 1.07
C GLU A 363 27.42 13.99 1.80
N TRP A 364 27.49 14.08 3.13
CA TRP A 364 28.28 13.15 3.94
C TRP A 364 27.81 11.69 3.80
N PHE A 365 26.49 11.42 3.82
CA PHE A 365 25.95 10.07 3.55
C PHE A 365 26.30 9.57 2.15
N THR A 366 26.29 10.46 1.15
CA THR A 366 26.66 10.11 -0.23
C THR A 366 28.13 9.74 -0.34
N ILE A 367 29.03 10.49 0.32
CA ILE A 367 30.47 10.19 0.39
C ILE A 367 30.71 8.87 1.13
N LEU A 368 30.01 8.62 2.24
CA LEU A 368 30.10 7.38 3.00
C LEU A 368 29.71 6.18 2.13
N GLY A 369 28.57 6.26 1.43
CA GLY A 369 28.10 5.22 0.52
C GLY A 369 29.09 4.93 -0.61
N TYR A 370 29.68 5.98 -1.21
CA TYR A 370 30.74 5.82 -2.22
C TYR A 370 31.98 5.10 -1.67
N ARG A 371 32.44 5.45 -0.46
CA ARG A 371 33.64 4.86 0.16
C ARG A 371 33.51 3.38 0.49
N ILE A 372 32.29 2.89 0.72
CA ILE A 372 32.03 1.46 0.95
C ILE A 372 31.58 0.73 -0.32
N GLY A 373 31.59 1.39 -1.48
CA GLY A 373 31.32 0.77 -2.78
C GLY A 373 29.83 0.63 -3.12
N MET A 374 28.93 1.46 -2.57
CA MET A 374 27.52 1.45 -2.95
C MET A 374 27.28 2.18 -4.28
N SER A 375 27.17 1.44 -5.39
CA SER A 375 26.80 1.98 -6.71
C SER A 375 25.29 2.25 -6.83
N GLU A 376 24.88 3.09 -7.77
CA GLU A 376 23.46 3.29 -8.15
C GLU A 376 22.91 2.16 -9.05
N GLU A 377 23.80 1.44 -9.75
CA GLU A 377 23.46 0.42 -10.76
C GLU A 377 23.26 -0.98 -10.18
N ALA A 378 23.61 -1.20 -8.91
CA ALA A 378 23.50 -2.49 -8.22
C ALA A 378 22.07 -2.78 -7.71
N ARG A 379 21.04 -2.38 -8.48
CA ARG A 379 19.64 -2.75 -8.19
C ARG A 379 19.27 -4.11 -8.76
N ASP A 380 19.96 -4.57 -9.80
CA ASP A 380 19.65 -5.85 -10.46
C ASP A 380 20.25 -7.08 -9.77
N ASP A 381 21.28 -6.92 -8.91
CA ASP A 381 21.82 -8.01 -8.09
C ASP A 381 21.15 -8.00 -6.70
N GLN A 382 19.87 -8.37 -6.68
CA GLN A 382 18.93 -8.23 -5.55
C GLN A 382 19.29 -9.06 -4.30
N GLU A 383 20.30 -9.93 -4.38
CA GLU A 383 20.68 -10.83 -3.28
C GLU A 383 21.72 -10.26 -2.29
N SER A 384 22.46 -9.20 -2.60
CA SER A 384 23.69 -8.90 -1.82
C SER A 384 24.04 -7.42 -1.63
N SER A 385 23.11 -6.56 -1.21
CA SER A 385 23.56 -5.32 -0.56
C SER A 385 23.99 -5.61 0.88
N ASP A 386 25.29 -5.82 1.07
CA ASP A 386 25.96 -6.02 2.37
C ASP A 386 25.69 -4.90 3.39
N PHE A 387 25.00 -3.81 3.04
CA PHE A 387 24.64 -2.74 3.97
C PHE A 387 23.24 -2.18 3.67
N GLY A 388 22.25 -3.07 3.46
CA GLY A 388 20.87 -2.70 3.11
C GLY A 388 20.23 -1.68 4.07
N TRP A 389 20.59 -1.69 5.36
CA TRP A 389 20.12 -0.70 6.33
C TRP A 389 20.66 0.72 6.08
N LEU A 390 21.93 0.83 5.69
CA LEU A 390 22.58 2.10 5.40
C LEU A 390 22.15 2.64 4.03
N LEU A 391 21.86 1.73 3.09
CA LEU A 391 21.36 2.06 1.76
C LEU A 391 20.10 2.93 1.84
N GLN A 392 19.21 2.67 2.81
CA GLN A 392 17.98 3.44 3.02
C GLN A 392 18.28 4.94 3.24
N PHE A 393 19.33 5.26 4.00
CA PHE A 393 19.73 6.64 4.27
C PHE A 393 20.52 7.26 3.11
N VAL A 394 21.35 6.48 2.43
CA VAL A 394 22.12 6.93 1.26
C VAL A 394 21.20 7.26 0.09
N VAL A 395 20.19 6.42 -0.20
CA VAL A 395 19.18 6.65 -1.24
C VAL A 395 18.36 7.90 -0.93
N ALA A 396 17.90 8.06 0.32
CA ALA A 396 17.21 9.27 0.75
C ALA A 396 18.07 10.53 0.58
N ALA A 397 19.35 10.47 0.96
CA ALA A 397 20.28 11.59 0.84
C ALA A 397 20.54 11.97 -0.62
N ARG A 398 20.82 10.99 -1.50
CA ARG A 398 21.00 11.20 -2.94
C ARG A 398 19.77 11.83 -3.56
N ARG A 399 18.56 11.35 -3.22
CA ARG A 399 17.30 11.89 -3.72
C ARG A 399 17.09 13.36 -3.35
N ILE A 400 17.40 13.74 -2.10
CA ILE A 400 17.30 15.14 -1.66
C ILE A 400 18.25 16.02 -2.47
N LEU A 401 19.50 15.57 -2.68
CA LEU A 401 20.52 16.32 -3.45
C LEU A 401 20.21 16.40 -4.95
N ALA A 402 19.60 15.35 -5.53
CA ALA A 402 19.26 15.29 -6.95
C ALA A 402 18.00 16.10 -7.29
N SER A 403 17.02 16.15 -6.36
CA SER A 403 15.73 16.84 -6.57
C SER A 403 15.90 18.35 -6.80
N ARG A 404 15.08 18.94 -7.67
CA ARG A 404 15.06 20.39 -7.98
C ARG A 404 13.65 20.96 -7.91
N GLY A 405 13.54 22.29 -7.75
CA GLY A 405 12.25 23.00 -7.78
C GLY A 405 11.30 22.58 -6.65
N GLN A 406 10.05 22.24 -7.01
CA GLN A 406 9.00 21.90 -6.05
C GLN A 406 9.25 20.57 -5.30
N GLU A 407 9.78 19.55 -5.98
CA GLU A 407 10.11 18.25 -5.36
C GLU A 407 11.17 18.41 -4.26
N HIS A 408 12.18 19.26 -4.51
CA HIS A 408 13.22 19.57 -3.53
C HIS A 408 12.63 20.20 -2.26
N GLU A 409 11.71 21.16 -2.43
CA GLU A 409 11.06 21.79 -1.28
C GLU A 409 10.20 20.80 -0.50
N GLN A 410 9.48 19.91 -1.18
CA GLN A 410 8.69 18.84 -0.56
C GLN A 410 9.58 17.86 0.22
N ASN A 411 10.68 17.39 -0.37
CA ASN A 411 11.64 16.50 0.27
C ASN A 411 12.26 17.14 1.52
N LEU A 412 12.60 18.43 1.47
CA LEU A 412 13.07 19.17 2.65
C LEU A 412 11.99 19.32 3.72
N ARG A 413 10.72 19.51 3.33
CA ARG A 413 9.60 19.55 4.28
C ARG A 413 9.40 18.19 4.97
N LEU A 414 9.50 17.09 4.23
CA LEU A 414 9.44 15.71 4.76
C LEU A 414 10.61 15.43 5.71
N LEU A 415 11.83 15.81 5.35
CA LEU A 415 13.01 15.66 6.20
C LEU A 415 12.84 16.42 7.53
N LYS A 416 12.37 17.68 7.47
CA LYS A 416 12.03 18.49 8.65
C LYS A 416 10.83 17.93 9.44
N HIS A 417 9.91 17.24 8.77
CA HIS A 417 8.80 16.56 9.44
C HIS A 417 9.33 15.39 10.27
N GLY A 418 10.14 14.52 9.66
CA GLY A 418 10.79 13.38 10.32
C GLY A 418 11.60 13.79 11.56
N SER A 419 12.44 14.83 11.44
CA SER A 419 13.28 15.27 12.56
C SER A 419 12.51 15.82 13.75
N ARG A 420 11.30 16.35 13.52
CA ARG A 420 10.44 16.90 14.58
C ARG A 420 9.48 15.87 15.16
N ARG A 421 8.90 15.00 14.31
CA ARG A 421 7.74 14.15 14.65
C ARG A 421 8.06 12.66 14.71
N ALA A 422 9.02 12.16 13.94
CA ALA A 422 9.38 10.74 13.87
C ALA A 422 10.48 10.33 14.87
N LYS A 423 10.65 11.04 16.00
CA LYS A 423 11.77 10.83 16.94
C LYS A 423 11.86 9.42 17.53
N LYS A 424 10.71 8.74 17.62
CA LYS A 424 10.60 7.38 18.14
C LYS A 424 10.62 6.31 17.05
N PHE A 425 10.59 6.70 15.77
CA PHE A 425 10.38 5.75 14.67
C PHE A 425 11.49 4.71 14.56
N LEU A 426 12.76 5.13 14.68
CA LEU A 426 13.93 4.25 14.57
C LEU A 426 14.50 3.81 15.92
N SER A 427 14.28 4.55 17.00
CA SER A 427 14.82 4.24 18.33
C SER A 427 13.98 4.88 19.42
N ASP A 428 13.93 4.27 20.59
CA ASP A 428 13.37 4.93 21.78
C ASP A 428 14.22 6.13 22.20
N LEU A 429 13.63 7.07 22.95
CA LEU A 429 14.17 8.41 23.24
C LEU A 429 15.57 8.45 23.92
N ASN A 430 16.09 7.33 24.39
CA ASN A 430 17.39 7.19 25.04
C ASN A 430 18.35 6.21 24.33
N CYS A 431 17.94 5.66 23.20
CA CYS A 431 18.65 4.58 22.49
C CYS A 431 19.22 5.03 21.14
N SER A 432 19.37 6.35 20.94
CA SER A 432 19.80 6.91 19.66
C SER A 432 21.29 6.66 19.40
N PRO A 433 21.69 6.37 18.15
CA PRO A 433 23.08 6.16 17.80
C PRO A 433 23.89 7.46 17.95
N SER A 434 25.21 7.32 18.16
CA SER A 434 26.12 8.47 18.17
C SER A 434 26.03 9.26 16.86
N PRO A 435 26.13 10.61 16.89
CA PRO A 435 26.14 11.44 15.69
C PRO A 435 27.17 10.95 14.66
N PHE A 436 26.75 10.86 13.40
CA PHE A 436 27.59 10.39 12.29
C PHE A 436 28.25 9.03 12.54
N PHE A 437 27.64 8.21 13.40
CA PHE A 437 28.15 6.91 13.80
C PHE A 437 29.55 6.95 14.41
N GLY A 438 29.98 8.08 14.99
CA GLY A 438 31.35 8.25 15.54
C GLY A 438 32.42 8.58 14.49
N LEU A 439 32.09 8.61 13.20
CA LEU A 439 33.07 8.82 12.11
C LEU A 439 33.59 10.25 11.97
N LEU A 440 33.10 11.20 12.79
CA LEU A 440 33.67 12.55 12.88
C LEU A 440 34.71 12.68 14.00
N ASP A 441 34.84 11.69 14.87
CA ASP A 441 35.83 11.69 15.93
C ASP A 441 37.23 11.47 15.35
N THR A 442 38.17 12.33 15.75
CA THR A 442 39.56 12.27 15.29
C THR A 442 40.26 10.98 15.67
N LEU A 443 39.94 10.38 16.82
CA LEU A 443 40.54 9.12 17.26
C LEU A 443 40.04 7.97 16.39
N THR A 444 38.73 7.91 16.15
CA THR A 444 38.11 6.94 15.24
C THR A 444 38.69 7.02 13.83
N ILE A 445 38.81 8.23 13.27
CA ILE A 445 39.41 8.42 11.94
C ILE A 445 40.86 7.93 11.92
N HIS A 446 41.66 8.24 12.95
CA HIS A 446 43.07 7.84 13.01
C HIS A 446 43.26 6.31 12.97
N GLY A 447 42.40 5.55 13.66
CA GLY A 447 42.43 4.09 13.62
C GLY A 447 42.04 3.53 12.25
N LEU A 448 41.01 4.09 11.61
CA LEU A 448 40.50 3.60 10.31
C LEU A 448 41.38 3.97 9.10
N GLN A 449 42.45 4.73 9.29
CA GLN A 449 43.45 5.02 8.24
C GLN A 449 44.45 3.90 8.03
N GLN A 450 44.57 2.96 8.96
CA GLN A 450 45.52 1.83 8.88
C GLN A 450 44.93 0.68 8.05
N ASP A 451 45.77 -0.06 7.32
CA ASP A 451 45.33 -1.15 6.45
C ASP A 451 44.89 -2.40 7.24
N LEU A 452 45.62 -2.74 8.30
CA LEU A 452 45.42 -3.95 9.10
C LEU A 452 44.65 -3.66 10.39
N ASP A 453 43.76 -4.58 10.80
CA ASP A 453 42.97 -4.46 12.04
C ASP A 453 43.83 -4.22 13.29
N VAL A 454 44.93 -4.97 13.42
CA VAL A 454 45.90 -4.82 14.52
C VAL A 454 46.49 -3.41 14.57
N ASP A 455 46.83 -2.85 13.41
CA ASP A 455 47.42 -1.51 13.31
C ASP A 455 46.37 -0.44 13.60
N SER A 456 45.12 -0.63 13.14
CA SER A 456 43.99 0.24 13.49
C SER A 456 43.77 0.32 15.00
N GLY A 457 43.76 -0.83 15.68
CA GLY A 457 43.58 -0.91 17.12
C GLY A 457 44.73 -0.26 17.91
N ILE A 458 45.98 -0.53 17.52
CA ILE A 458 47.17 0.07 18.14
C ILE A 458 47.19 1.59 17.93
N ALA A 459 46.94 2.07 16.71
CA ALA A 459 46.92 3.50 16.39
C ALA A 459 45.84 4.26 17.18
N TYR A 460 44.67 3.64 17.39
CA TYR A 460 43.60 4.18 18.22
C TYR A 460 43.99 4.25 19.70
N LEU A 461 44.56 3.17 20.24
CA LEU A 461 44.97 3.12 21.65
C LEU A 461 46.15 4.05 21.97
N ARG A 462 47.09 4.23 21.03
CA ARG A 462 48.15 5.25 21.15
C ARG A 462 47.56 6.65 21.23
N ALA A 463 46.63 6.98 20.34
CA ALA A 463 45.97 8.29 20.36
C ALA A 463 45.16 8.54 21.66
N ILE A 464 44.51 7.51 22.21
CA ILE A 464 43.88 7.61 23.55
C ILE A 464 44.92 7.92 24.61
N ALA A 465 46.02 7.17 24.63
CA ALA A 465 47.03 7.30 25.65
C ALA A 465 47.76 8.65 25.61
N ASP A 466 47.98 9.21 24.41
CA ASP A 466 48.47 10.58 24.22
C ASP A 466 47.50 11.61 24.85
N ASN A 467 46.19 11.46 24.64
CA ASN A 467 45.16 12.33 25.25
C ASN A 467 45.08 12.18 26.78
N LEU A 468 45.48 11.02 27.32
CA LEU A 468 45.58 10.81 28.76
C LEU A 468 46.89 11.34 29.36
N GLY A 469 47.89 11.62 28.52
CA GLY A 469 49.23 12.09 28.92
C GLY A 469 50.14 10.98 29.43
N LEU A 470 49.89 9.72 29.04
CA LEU A 470 50.68 8.56 29.48
C LEU A 470 52.04 8.56 28.79
N GLN A 471 53.12 8.40 29.57
CA GLN A 471 54.47 8.32 29.02
C GLN A 471 54.80 6.88 28.59
N GLN A 472 55.88 6.70 27.83
CA GLN A 472 56.31 5.40 27.27
C GLN A 472 56.38 4.26 28.31
N GLY A 473 56.80 4.54 29.54
CA GLY A 473 56.95 3.56 30.61
C GLY A 473 55.74 3.39 31.53
N ASP A 474 54.65 4.13 31.29
CA ASP A 474 53.46 4.12 32.15
C ASP A 474 52.42 3.08 31.70
N ALA A 475 52.38 2.76 30.40
CA ALA A 475 51.41 1.84 29.84
C ALA A 475 51.94 1.07 28.61
N ILE A 476 51.27 -0.03 28.30
CA ILE A 476 51.58 -0.91 27.17
C ILE A 476 50.29 -1.34 26.45
N ILE A 477 50.35 -1.50 25.14
CA ILE A 477 49.25 -2.03 24.32
C ILE A 477 49.51 -3.50 24.06
N CYS A 478 48.51 -4.35 24.22
CA CYS A 478 48.61 -5.77 23.90
C CYS A 478 47.54 -6.17 22.88
N TYR A 479 47.93 -6.92 21.86
CA TYR A 479 47.08 -7.54 20.85
C TYR A 479 47.33 -9.06 20.80
N ALA A 480 46.27 -9.86 20.80
CA ALA A 480 46.33 -11.31 20.67
C ALA A 480 46.05 -11.72 19.22
N HIS A 481 47.03 -12.31 18.55
CA HIS A 481 46.88 -12.78 17.17
C HIS A 481 45.97 -14.03 17.11
N ASP A 482 45.12 -14.10 16.09
CA ASP A 482 44.19 -15.21 15.80
C ASP A 482 43.27 -15.63 16.97
N ALA A 483 43.10 -14.76 17.97
CA ALA A 483 42.32 -15.04 19.16
C ALA A 483 40.83 -14.80 18.90
N LEU A 484 39.97 -15.83 19.07
CA LEU A 484 38.51 -15.67 19.03
C LEU A 484 37.94 -15.37 20.42
N HIS A 485 36.68 -14.95 20.48
CA HIS A 485 36.04 -14.53 21.74
C HIS A 485 35.88 -15.66 22.77
N TYR A 486 35.73 -16.91 22.32
CA TYR A 486 35.59 -18.09 23.20
C TYR A 486 36.92 -18.76 23.57
N ASN A 487 38.04 -18.31 22.98
CA ASN A 487 39.36 -18.78 23.38
C ASN A 487 39.66 -18.33 24.81
N VAL A 488 40.45 -19.13 25.52
CA VAL A 488 41.05 -18.71 26.80
C VAL A 488 42.37 -18.02 26.47
N ALA A 489 42.73 -16.94 27.19
CA ALA A 489 43.97 -16.19 26.95
C ALA A 489 45.23 -17.10 26.96
N SER A 490 45.21 -18.17 27.77
CA SER A 490 46.30 -19.16 27.79
C SER A 490 46.44 -19.96 26.50
N SER A 491 45.38 -20.11 25.69
CA SER A 491 45.36 -20.91 24.45
C SER A 491 45.96 -20.20 23.23
N VAL A 492 46.25 -18.90 23.33
CA VAL A 492 46.78 -18.09 22.23
C VAL A 492 48.26 -18.39 22.00
N GLU A 493 48.67 -18.55 20.74
CA GLU A 493 50.05 -18.85 20.39
C GLU A 493 50.97 -17.62 20.33
N CYS A 494 50.42 -16.45 19.96
CA CYS A 494 51.21 -15.25 19.69
C CYS A 494 50.54 -13.96 20.17
N TYR A 495 51.30 -13.10 20.86
CA TYR A 495 50.89 -11.77 21.30
C TYR A 495 51.79 -10.69 20.68
N GLU A 496 51.23 -9.54 20.31
CA GLU A 496 51.95 -8.35 19.87
C GLU A 496 51.79 -7.25 20.93
N LEU A 497 52.90 -6.88 21.56
CA LEU A 497 52.98 -5.83 22.57
C LEU A 497 53.58 -4.57 21.93
N ALA A 498 52.93 -3.42 22.08
CA ALA A 498 53.35 -2.17 21.46
C ALA A 498 53.52 -1.04 22.48
N THR A 499 54.54 -0.18 22.27
CA THR A 499 54.70 1.02 23.09
C THR A 499 53.64 2.06 22.76
N VAL A 500 53.25 2.79 23.81
CA VAL A 500 52.28 3.87 23.76
C VAL A 500 52.84 5.12 23.09
N GLN A 501 54.07 5.51 23.44
CA GLN A 501 54.76 6.68 22.91
C GLN A 501 56.12 6.29 22.31
N SER A 502 56.65 7.11 21.42
CA SER A 502 58.02 6.98 20.89
C SER A 502 59.06 7.39 21.94
N SER A 503 60.25 6.78 21.92
CA SER A 503 61.38 7.26 22.73
C SER A 503 61.93 8.59 22.18
N ASP A 504 62.84 9.24 22.94
CA ASP A 504 63.58 10.46 22.54
C ASP A 504 64.31 10.34 21.17
N THR A 505 64.42 9.13 20.59
CA THR A 505 65.02 8.84 19.28
C THR A 505 64.01 8.64 18.12
N GLN A 506 62.73 9.00 18.31
CA GLN A 506 61.64 8.99 17.29
C GLN A 506 61.11 7.64 16.76
N THR A 507 61.46 6.49 17.34
CA THR A 507 60.89 5.20 16.90
C THR A 507 60.00 4.54 17.96
N HIS A 508 58.75 4.22 17.60
CA HIS A 508 57.92 3.29 18.37
C HIS A 508 58.53 1.87 18.35
N ALA A 509 58.25 1.08 19.40
CA ALA A 509 58.73 -0.29 19.50
C ALA A 509 57.58 -1.30 19.66
N ARG A 510 57.72 -2.48 19.05
CA ARG A 510 56.80 -3.61 19.17
C ARG A 510 57.54 -4.91 19.48
N TRP A 511 56.95 -5.77 20.30
CA TRP A 511 57.46 -7.09 20.63
C TRP A 511 56.44 -8.15 20.23
N ILE A 512 56.86 -9.12 19.42
CA ILE A 512 56.05 -10.28 19.07
C ILE A 512 56.45 -11.44 19.99
N CYS A 513 55.60 -11.74 20.95
CA CYS A 513 55.81 -12.75 21.99
C CYS A 513 55.15 -14.08 21.62
N ARG A 514 55.94 -15.16 21.60
CA ARG A 514 55.42 -16.52 21.36
C ARG A 514 55.16 -17.24 22.69
N ARG A 515 54.11 -18.07 22.72
CA ARG A 515 53.84 -18.95 23.86
C ARG A 515 54.97 -19.98 24.03
N LYS A 516 55.47 -20.13 25.26
CA LYS A 516 56.40 -21.20 25.64
C LYS A 516 55.61 -22.53 25.67
N ARG A 517 55.76 -23.37 24.65
CA ARG A 517 55.12 -24.70 24.59
C ARG A 517 55.63 -25.56 25.76
N SER A 518 54.73 -26.19 26.49
CA SER A 518 55.11 -27.16 27.53
C SER A 518 55.59 -28.46 26.88
N ALA A 519 56.33 -29.30 27.61
CA ALA A 519 56.80 -30.59 27.07
C ALA A 519 55.66 -31.53 26.60
N HIS A 520 54.42 -31.28 27.05
CA HIS A 520 53.23 -32.03 26.63
C HIS A 520 52.61 -31.55 25.31
N ASP A 521 52.95 -30.34 24.83
CA ASP A 521 52.40 -29.75 23.59
C ASP A 521 53.18 -30.16 22.32
N ALA A 522 54.20 -31.03 22.44
CA ALA A 522 55.14 -31.39 21.37
C ALA A 522 54.62 -32.43 20.36
N ILE A 523 53.34 -32.84 20.43
CA ILE A 523 52.78 -33.94 19.62
C ILE A 523 52.35 -33.46 18.21
N HIS A 524 52.16 -32.15 18.01
CA HIS A 524 51.84 -31.57 16.70
C HIS A 524 53.00 -30.74 16.14
N GLU A 525 53.64 -31.21 15.07
CA GLU A 525 54.53 -30.38 14.25
C GLU A 525 53.71 -29.21 13.65
N PRO A 526 54.14 -27.94 13.86
CA PRO A 526 53.46 -26.81 13.28
C PRO A 526 53.53 -26.86 11.76
N SER A 527 52.47 -26.40 11.08
CA SER A 527 52.47 -26.29 9.62
C SER A 527 53.60 -25.35 9.16
N ARG A 528 54.19 -25.58 7.96
CA ARG A 528 55.23 -24.67 7.43
C ARG A 528 54.78 -23.20 7.41
N TYR A 529 53.48 -22.95 7.24
CA TYR A 529 52.89 -21.60 7.22
C TYR A 529 52.86 -20.93 8.61
N GLU A 530 52.56 -21.65 9.69
CA GLU A 530 52.55 -21.13 11.08
C GLU A 530 53.94 -20.68 11.57
N SER A 531 55.00 -21.28 11.03
CA SER A 531 56.39 -20.98 11.44
C SER A 531 56.88 -19.60 10.94
N TYR A 532 56.50 -19.20 9.72
CA TYR A 532 56.96 -17.95 9.07
C TYR A 532 56.10 -16.72 9.37
N ALA A 533 54.89 -16.89 9.90
CA ALA A 533 53.94 -15.82 10.09
C ALA A 533 54.42 -14.66 11.00
N PRO A 534 54.98 -14.90 12.20
CA PRO A 534 55.55 -13.82 13.04
C PRO A 534 56.71 -13.08 12.38
N VAL A 535 57.47 -13.76 11.51
CA VAL A 535 58.61 -13.17 10.79
C VAL A 535 58.11 -12.24 9.68
N ASN A 536 57.03 -12.61 8.99
CA ASN A 536 56.40 -11.74 7.99
C ASN A 536 55.77 -10.50 8.63
N ARG A 537 55.13 -10.65 9.80
CA ARG A 537 54.60 -9.52 10.57
C ARG A 537 55.72 -8.60 11.07
N MET A 538 56.83 -9.14 11.57
CA MET A 538 58.00 -8.34 11.98
C MET A 538 58.57 -7.51 10.83
N LYS A 539 58.65 -8.08 9.61
CA LYS A 539 59.06 -7.33 8.41
C LYS A 539 58.09 -6.19 8.08
N SER A 540 56.78 -6.47 8.08
CA SER A 540 55.74 -5.47 7.84
C SER A 540 55.82 -4.30 8.84
N VAL A 541 56.02 -4.57 10.13
CA VAL A 541 56.18 -3.52 11.16
C VAL A 541 57.47 -2.73 10.96
N SER A 542 58.55 -3.39 10.54
CA SER A 542 59.83 -2.73 10.26
C SER A 542 59.75 -1.82 9.02
N GLU A 543 58.98 -2.21 8.00
CA GLU A 543 58.69 -1.39 6.81
C GLU A 543 57.86 -0.13 7.15
N GLN A 544 57.03 -0.19 8.19
CA GLN A 544 56.32 0.97 8.73
C GLN A 544 57.23 1.93 9.55
N GLY A 545 58.51 1.59 9.73
CA GLY A 545 59.49 2.42 10.45
C GLY A 545 59.51 2.22 11.97
N GLU A 546 58.89 1.16 12.50
CA GLU A 546 58.90 0.83 13.93
C GLU A 546 59.93 -0.27 14.25
N ALA A 547 60.54 -0.21 15.44
CA ALA A 547 61.44 -1.25 15.91
C ALA A 547 60.65 -2.48 16.36
N CYS A 548 60.76 -3.60 15.65
CA CYS A 548 60.06 -4.85 15.98
C CYS A 548 61.04 -5.97 16.35
N ASN A 549 60.83 -6.65 17.48
CA ASN A 549 61.64 -7.80 17.92
C ASN A 549 60.77 -8.98 18.32
N ILE A 550 61.24 -10.21 18.05
CA ILE A 550 60.61 -11.44 18.58
C ILE A 550 61.13 -11.67 20.00
N TYR A 551 60.22 -11.85 20.95
CA TYR A 551 60.53 -11.99 22.37
C TYR A 551 60.14 -13.38 22.88
N ALA A 552 60.97 -13.97 23.74
CA ALA A 552 60.82 -15.37 24.16
C ALA A 552 59.78 -15.59 25.27
N THR A 553 59.48 -14.55 26.07
CA THR A 553 58.45 -14.56 27.11
C THR A 553 57.26 -13.69 26.70
N GLY A 554 56.04 -14.16 26.95
CA GLY A 554 54.80 -13.45 26.62
C GLY A 554 53.96 -13.09 27.86
N PRO A 555 52.87 -12.34 27.68
CA PRO A 555 51.99 -11.94 28.76
C PRO A 555 51.25 -13.14 29.35
N HIS A 556 51.25 -13.27 30.68
CA HIS A 556 50.50 -14.26 31.44
C HIS A 556 49.25 -13.61 32.05
N TYR A 557 48.09 -13.86 31.45
CA TYR A 557 46.82 -13.27 31.88
C TYR A 557 46.23 -13.97 33.10
N ASP A 558 45.80 -13.20 34.09
CA ASP A 558 44.98 -13.69 35.20
C ASP A 558 43.50 -13.77 34.77
N SER A 559 42.92 -14.96 34.89
CA SER A 559 41.54 -15.24 34.51
C SER A 559 40.49 -14.46 35.31
N HIS A 560 40.85 -13.88 36.47
CA HIS A 560 39.90 -13.21 37.37
C HIS A 560 40.03 -11.69 37.41
N SER A 561 41.21 -11.11 37.14
CA SER A 561 41.47 -9.69 37.39
C SER A 561 41.60 -8.81 36.14
N GLY A 562 41.59 -9.40 34.94
CA GLY A 562 41.78 -8.66 33.69
C GLY A 562 43.15 -7.96 33.58
N SER A 563 44.10 -8.38 34.42
CA SER A 563 45.50 -7.96 34.42
C SER A 563 46.38 -9.07 33.84
N PHE A 564 47.58 -8.72 33.40
CA PHE A 564 48.58 -9.72 33.03
C PHE A 564 49.92 -9.41 33.68
N THR A 565 50.73 -10.44 33.84
CA THR A 565 52.12 -10.33 34.26
C THR A 565 53.07 -10.65 33.10
N TRP A 566 54.25 -10.03 33.08
CA TRP A 566 55.26 -10.29 32.05
C TRP A 566 56.63 -10.49 32.70
N SER A 567 57.14 -11.73 32.61
CA SER A 567 58.48 -12.09 33.08
C SER A 567 59.55 -11.54 32.14
N ASN A 568 60.56 -10.88 32.71
CA ASN A 568 61.69 -10.28 31.98
C ASN A 568 61.25 -9.22 30.95
N ALA A 569 60.35 -8.32 31.35
CA ALA A 569 59.92 -7.20 30.50
C ALA A 569 61.13 -6.33 30.08
N PRO A 570 61.08 -5.66 28.90
CA PRO A 570 62.13 -4.76 28.43
C PRO A 570 62.52 -3.70 29.47
N SER A 571 63.76 -3.19 29.41
CA SER A 571 64.34 -2.27 30.40
C SER A 571 63.55 -0.97 30.63
N ILE A 572 62.69 -0.60 29.69
CA ILE A 572 61.76 0.55 29.81
C ILE A 572 60.65 0.30 30.84
N TYR A 573 60.36 -0.96 31.17
CA TYR A 573 59.34 -1.39 32.13
C TYR A 573 59.95 -2.07 33.37
N SER A 574 61.09 -2.76 33.24
CA SER A 574 61.77 -3.41 34.36
C SER A 574 62.54 -2.41 35.23
N GLN A 575 62.41 -2.48 36.56
CA GLN A 575 63.38 -1.85 37.45
C GLN A 575 64.52 -2.81 37.81
N SER A 576 65.75 -2.37 37.55
CA SER A 576 66.96 -2.81 38.24
C SER A 576 66.77 -2.64 39.75
N THR A 577 66.69 -3.75 40.48
CA THR A 577 66.90 -3.78 41.93
C THR A 577 68.35 -3.42 42.24
N THR A 578 68.67 -2.13 42.38
CA THR A 578 69.87 -1.74 43.13
C THR A 578 69.60 -1.97 44.62
N TYR A 579 69.91 -3.17 45.08
CA TYR A 579 70.01 -3.50 46.49
C TYR A 579 71.30 -2.85 47.03
N ASN A 580 71.17 -1.75 47.77
CA ASN A 580 72.21 -1.30 48.69
C ASN A 580 71.91 -1.95 50.05
N GLY A 581 72.61 -3.03 50.37
CA GLY A 581 72.55 -3.68 51.66
C GLY A 581 73.62 -4.75 51.74
N ASN A 582 74.67 -4.48 52.49
CA ASN A 582 75.68 -5.44 52.91
C ASN A 582 74.99 -6.63 53.60
N ASP A 583 75.22 -7.85 53.13
CA ASP A 583 75.58 -8.99 53.97
C ASP A 583 75.87 -10.22 53.10
N GLU A 584 76.80 -11.04 53.58
CA GLU A 584 77.43 -12.16 52.91
C GLU A 584 76.50 -13.37 52.69
N MET A 585 76.86 -14.14 51.67
CA MET A 585 76.61 -15.56 51.46
C MET A 585 75.23 -16.05 50.97
N ASP A 586 75.32 -16.77 49.85
CA ASP A 586 74.52 -17.90 49.39
C ASP A 586 73.35 -17.73 48.38
N VAL A 587 73.57 -18.44 47.27
CA VAL A 587 72.69 -18.88 46.16
C VAL A 587 72.17 -17.78 45.22
N HIS A 588 72.84 -17.66 44.07
CA HIS A 588 72.27 -17.10 42.83
C HIS A 588 71.01 -17.88 42.44
N THR A 589 69.86 -17.41 42.90
CA THR A 589 68.58 -17.70 42.27
C THR A 589 68.23 -16.44 41.50
N GLU A 590 68.33 -16.47 40.17
CA GLU A 590 67.80 -15.39 39.33
C GLU A 590 66.31 -15.27 39.65
N VAL A 591 65.95 -14.27 40.46
CA VAL A 591 64.55 -13.94 40.71
C VAL A 591 64.02 -13.34 39.41
N GLU A 592 63.24 -14.10 38.66
CA GLU A 592 62.51 -13.59 37.49
C GLU A 592 61.70 -12.36 37.94
N SER A 593 62.08 -11.18 37.46
CA SER A 593 61.33 -9.96 37.74
C SER A 593 60.03 -10.00 36.94
N GLU A 594 58.91 -10.19 37.64
CA GLU A 594 57.58 -10.26 37.05
C GLU A 594 56.87 -8.90 37.21
N ASP A 595 56.69 -8.19 36.09
CA ASP A 595 56.00 -6.90 36.06
C ASP A 595 54.49 -7.08 35.83
N ARG A 596 53.66 -6.36 36.60
CA ARG A 596 52.20 -6.44 36.51
C ARG A 596 51.60 -5.25 35.75
N PHE A 597 50.61 -5.55 34.90
CA PHE A 597 49.89 -4.58 34.08
C PHE A 597 48.37 -4.72 34.23
N ASP A 598 47.68 -3.65 34.65
CA ASP A 598 46.23 -3.63 34.87
C ASP A 598 45.47 -2.97 33.69
N SER A 599 44.36 -3.56 33.23
CA SER A 599 43.61 -3.04 32.06
C SER A 599 42.92 -1.69 32.32
N ILE A 600 43.22 -0.72 31.46
CA ILE A 600 42.57 0.60 31.40
C ILE A 600 41.34 0.54 30.47
N VAL A 601 41.53 0.05 29.24
CA VAL A 601 40.49 -0.06 28.20
C VAL A 601 40.77 -1.28 27.32
N GLY A 602 39.70 -1.95 26.87
CA GLY A 602 39.80 -3.18 26.09
C GLY A 602 39.80 -4.44 26.96
N ASN A 603 40.23 -5.55 26.38
CA ASN A 603 40.28 -6.87 27.01
C ASN A 603 41.62 -7.57 26.69
N TRP A 604 41.74 -8.86 27.02
CA TRP A 604 42.96 -9.62 26.76
C TRP A 604 43.26 -9.82 25.26
N ARG A 605 42.26 -9.70 24.38
CA ARG A 605 42.43 -9.81 22.92
C ARG A 605 43.01 -8.54 22.32
N LEU A 606 42.57 -7.39 22.81
CA LEU A 606 43.18 -6.08 22.53
C LEU A 606 42.88 -5.12 23.68
N GLY A 607 43.91 -4.50 24.24
CA GLY A 607 43.73 -3.51 25.30
C GLY A 607 44.95 -2.66 25.59
N LEU A 608 44.70 -1.57 26.30
CA LEU A 608 45.71 -0.69 26.88
C LEU A 608 45.82 -0.96 28.39
N PHE A 609 47.02 -1.28 28.84
CA PHE A 609 47.28 -1.72 30.21
C PHE A 609 48.27 -0.80 30.91
N LEU A 610 47.96 -0.41 32.14
CA LEU A 610 48.78 0.46 32.98
C LEU A 610 49.83 -0.36 33.74
N HIS A 611 51.07 0.09 33.77
CA HIS A 611 52.14 -0.54 34.56
C HIS A 611 51.99 -0.22 36.06
N CYS A 612 51.93 -1.26 36.90
CA CYS A 612 51.68 -1.12 38.33
C CYS A 612 52.95 -0.76 39.11
N ARG A 613 53.44 0.47 39.00
CA ARG A 613 54.55 0.99 39.83
C ARG A 613 54.10 1.17 41.28
N ARG A 614 54.48 0.24 42.19
CA ARG A 614 54.25 0.24 43.67
C ARG A 614 53.14 1.19 44.22
N ARG A 615 52.03 0.59 44.68
CA ARG A 615 50.96 1.06 45.60
C ARG A 615 50.20 2.39 45.35
N LYS A 616 50.67 3.33 44.52
CA LYS A 616 49.92 4.56 44.14
C LYS A 616 49.00 4.50 42.90
N PRO A 617 49.13 3.57 41.92
CA PRO A 617 48.33 3.62 40.68
C PRO A 617 46.85 3.22 40.82
N LEU A 618 46.48 2.46 41.85
CA LEU A 618 45.12 1.91 42.04
C LEU A 618 44.05 3.00 42.25
N ASP A 619 44.42 4.16 42.80
CA ASP A 619 43.49 5.27 43.04
C ASP A 619 43.17 6.09 41.78
N LEU A 620 44.02 6.01 40.73
CA LEU A 620 43.87 6.78 39.49
C LEU A 620 43.17 6.00 38.36
N LEU A 621 43.11 4.67 38.44
CA LEU A 621 42.50 3.81 37.42
C LEU A 621 41.02 4.17 37.14
N PRO A 622 40.16 4.44 38.14
CA PRO A 622 38.79 4.91 37.89
C PRO A 622 38.77 6.26 37.16
N SER A 623 39.66 7.19 37.52
CA SER A 623 39.77 8.51 36.89
C SER A 623 40.16 8.42 35.42
N TYR A 624 41.11 7.55 35.06
CA TYR A 624 41.46 7.31 33.65
C TYR A 624 40.30 6.67 32.88
N LYS A 625 39.60 5.68 33.48
CA LYS A 625 38.42 5.07 32.86
C LYS A 625 37.30 6.08 32.60
N ASP A 626 37.06 7.01 33.52
CA ASP A 626 36.06 8.06 33.35
C ASP A 626 36.48 9.10 32.31
N ARG A 627 37.77 9.46 32.25
CA ARG A 627 38.30 10.33 31.18
C ARG A 627 38.18 9.70 29.79
N ILE A 628 38.41 8.39 29.64
CA ILE A 628 38.23 7.68 28.37
C ILE A 628 36.77 7.67 27.94
N ARG A 629 35.84 7.41 28.88
CA ARG A 629 34.39 7.51 28.61
C ARG A 629 34.02 8.91 28.12
N PHE A 630 34.63 9.95 28.69
CA PHE A 630 34.42 11.33 28.26
C PHE A 630 35.00 11.62 26.87
N LEU A 631 36.21 11.13 26.56
CA LEU A 631 36.85 11.28 25.25
C LEU A 631 35.99 10.71 24.12
N GLY A 632 35.37 9.54 24.32
CA GLY A 632 34.44 8.94 23.34
C GLY A 632 33.11 9.70 23.13
N THR A 633 32.83 10.73 23.94
CA THR A 633 31.62 11.55 23.83
C THR A 633 31.85 12.97 23.31
N GLN A 634 33.11 13.40 23.16
CA GLN A 634 33.43 14.70 22.59
C GLN A 634 33.24 14.67 21.08
N THR A 635 32.16 15.28 20.60
CA THR A 635 31.96 15.54 19.17
C THR A 635 32.49 16.93 18.84
N ALA A 636 33.46 17.00 17.92
CA ALA A 636 33.91 18.27 17.35
C ALA A 636 32.72 19.02 16.71
N SER A 637 32.89 20.33 16.47
CA SER A 637 31.93 21.09 15.65
C SER A 637 31.65 20.34 14.34
N SER A 638 30.38 20.03 14.08
CA SER A 638 29.92 19.19 12.94
C SER A 638 30.57 19.59 11.62
N SER A 639 30.66 20.90 11.36
CA SER A 639 31.25 21.47 10.15
C SER A 639 32.76 21.22 9.97
N ALA A 640 33.54 21.16 11.07
CA ALA A 640 34.97 20.89 11.02
C ALA A 640 35.26 19.39 10.91
N GLY A 641 34.50 18.57 11.64
CA GLY A 641 34.58 17.11 11.56
C GLY A 641 34.25 16.59 10.17
N MET A 642 33.20 17.13 9.52
CA MET A 642 32.81 16.71 8.17
C MET A 642 33.86 17.05 7.10
N ARG A 643 34.55 18.19 7.22
CA ARG A 643 35.69 18.51 6.34
C ARG A 643 36.83 17.53 6.54
N ASN A 644 37.20 17.26 7.80
CA ASN A 644 38.24 16.30 8.12
C ASN A 644 37.93 14.89 7.58
N PHE A 645 36.67 14.44 7.70
CA PHE A 645 36.22 13.18 7.11
C PHE A 645 36.38 13.17 5.58
N LYS A 646 36.02 14.27 4.91
CA LYS A 646 36.12 14.40 3.44
C LYS A 646 37.56 14.38 2.95
N ASP A 647 38.45 15.08 3.65
CA ASP A 647 39.84 15.28 3.23
C ASP A 647 40.72 14.04 3.48
N LYS A 648 40.41 13.24 4.50
CA LYS A 648 41.16 12.02 4.83
C LYS A 648 40.64 10.80 4.06
N ALA A 649 41.52 10.13 3.33
CA ALA A 649 41.27 8.82 2.76
C ALA A 649 41.28 7.75 3.85
N MET A 650 40.26 6.89 3.88
CA MET A 650 40.15 5.73 4.75
C MET A 650 40.17 4.46 3.90
N VAL A 651 40.62 3.36 4.50
CA VAL A 651 40.60 2.05 3.85
C VAL A 651 39.15 1.54 3.81
N SER A 652 38.65 1.24 2.60
CA SER A 652 37.24 0.84 2.38
C SER A 652 36.85 -0.38 3.22
N GLU A 653 37.71 -1.40 3.25
CA GLU A 653 37.50 -2.63 4.01
C GLU A 653 37.39 -2.39 5.52
N ARG A 654 38.29 -1.58 6.11
CA ARG A 654 38.24 -1.24 7.54
C ARG A 654 36.99 -0.44 7.89
N LEU A 655 36.55 0.43 6.99
CA LEU A 655 35.31 1.19 7.16
C LEU A 655 34.08 0.27 7.12
N LYS A 656 34.05 -0.74 6.24
CA LYS A 656 33.01 -1.78 6.22
C LYS A 656 32.99 -2.56 7.53
N ASP A 657 34.15 -3.03 8.01
CA ASP A 657 34.25 -3.73 9.29
C ASP A 657 33.77 -2.85 10.45
N TYR A 658 34.10 -1.56 10.43
CA TYR A 658 33.64 -0.62 11.44
C TYR A 658 32.11 -0.56 11.48
N LEU A 659 31.47 -0.36 10.33
CA LEU A 659 30.02 -0.32 10.22
C LEU A 659 29.36 -1.63 10.64
N CYS A 660 29.92 -2.79 10.26
CA CYS A 660 29.46 -4.10 10.74
C CYS A 660 29.52 -4.19 12.27
N SER A 661 30.61 -3.71 12.88
CA SER A 661 30.82 -3.80 14.33
C SER A 661 29.92 -2.87 15.17
N LEU A 662 29.25 -1.90 14.54
CA LEU A 662 28.28 -1.03 15.21
C LEU A 662 26.95 -1.74 15.47
N MET A 663 26.57 -2.69 14.62
CA MET A 663 25.27 -3.37 14.71
C MET A 663 25.24 -4.34 15.90
N GLN A 664 24.12 -4.39 16.62
CA GLN A 664 23.88 -5.34 17.70
C GLN A 664 22.57 -6.09 17.50
N VAL A 665 22.62 -7.42 17.61
CA VAL A 665 21.45 -8.31 17.68
C VAL A 665 21.47 -8.96 19.07
N SER A 666 20.31 -9.20 19.66
CA SER A 666 20.02 -9.46 21.09
C SER A 666 20.97 -10.37 21.90
N GLU A 667 20.84 -10.25 23.24
CA GLU A 667 21.82 -10.66 24.25
C GLU A 667 22.21 -12.15 24.45
N PRO A 668 21.53 -13.21 23.93
CA PRO A 668 22.07 -14.55 24.11
C PRO A 668 23.21 -14.90 23.14
N HIS A 669 23.36 -14.20 22.00
CA HIS A 669 24.20 -14.66 20.89
C HIS A 669 25.50 -13.86 20.64
N TRP A 670 25.69 -12.68 21.26
CA TRP A 670 26.96 -11.93 21.12
C TRP A 670 28.17 -12.67 21.70
N LYS A 671 27.94 -13.54 22.70
CA LYS A 671 28.98 -14.43 23.24
C LYS A 671 29.41 -15.51 22.25
N GLN A 672 28.59 -15.78 21.23
CA GLN A 672 28.80 -16.81 20.22
C GLN A 672 29.22 -16.25 18.86
N THR A 673 29.03 -14.95 18.59
CA THR A 673 29.53 -14.33 17.37
C THR A 673 31.04 -14.15 17.49
N PRO A 674 31.86 -14.85 16.69
CA PRO A 674 33.29 -14.69 16.72
C PRO A 674 33.62 -13.30 16.18
N LEU A 675 33.85 -12.32 17.06
CA LEU A 675 34.43 -11.05 16.66
C LEU A 675 35.80 -11.34 16.05
N GLN A 676 35.93 -11.40 14.73
CA GLN A 676 37.18 -11.72 14.05
C GLN A 676 38.18 -10.55 14.13
N ALA A 677 37.71 -9.30 14.22
CA ALA A 677 38.51 -8.07 14.21
C ALA A 677 38.48 -7.28 15.55
N PRO A 678 39.38 -7.58 16.52
CA PRO A 678 39.40 -6.90 17.82
C PRO A 678 39.82 -5.42 17.75
N GLY A 679 40.63 -5.02 16.76
CA GLY A 679 41.03 -3.62 16.51
C GLY A 679 39.85 -2.73 16.18
N VAL A 680 39.09 -3.06 15.14
CA VAL A 680 37.90 -2.31 14.75
C VAL A 680 36.84 -2.35 15.86
N SER A 681 36.69 -3.48 16.56
CA SER A 681 35.73 -3.59 17.66
C SER A 681 36.04 -2.70 18.87
N ILE A 682 37.31 -2.39 19.16
CA ILE A 682 37.64 -1.47 20.26
C ILE A 682 37.31 -0.02 19.87
N ILE A 683 37.54 0.33 18.60
CA ILE A 683 37.22 1.65 18.05
C ILE A 683 35.70 1.88 18.07
N SER A 684 34.91 0.89 17.64
CA SER A 684 33.45 1.03 17.59
C SER A 684 32.76 0.88 18.94
N SER A 685 33.45 0.42 19.98
CA SER A 685 32.88 0.09 21.29
C SER A 685 32.05 1.21 21.94
N ALA A 686 32.49 2.46 21.79
CA ALA A 686 31.78 3.64 22.31
C ALA A 686 30.59 4.08 21.46
N HIS A 687 30.48 3.57 20.23
CA HIS A 687 29.50 4.00 19.22
C HIS A 687 28.53 2.90 18.82
N LYS A 688 28.63 1.71 19.42
CA LYS A 688 27.75 0.58 19.12
C LYS A 688 26.28 0.97 19.28
N PHE A 689 25.47 0.52 18.33
CA PHE A 689 24.05 0.80 18.32
C PHE A 689 23.35 0.01 19.42
N HIS A 690 22.35 0.64 20.01
CA HIS A 690 21.43 -0.08 20.85
C HIS A 690 20.70 -1.15 20.02
N PRO A 691 20.40 -2.36 20.57
CA PRO A 691 19.73 -3.42 19.82
C PRO A 691 18.41 -2.99 19.18
N THR A 692 17.62 -2.15 19.85
CA THR A 692 16.34 -1.64 19.33
C THR A 692 16.49 -0.77 18.07
N PHE A 693 17.57 0.03 17.98
CA PHE A 693 17.88 0.79 16.77
C PHE A 693 18.31 -0.14 15.64
N SER A 694 19.19 -1.10 15.92
CA SER A 694 19.64 -2.10 14.94
C SER A 694 18.46 -2.87 14.34
N MET A 695 17.56 -3.37 15.19
CA MET A 695 16.34 -4.06 14.78
C MET A 695 15.42 -3.18 13.91
N SER A 696 15.29 -1.89 14.24
CA SER A 696 14.41 -0.97 13.50
C SER A 696 14.97 -0.62 12.12
N VAL A 697 16.29 -0.45 11.97
CA VAL A 697 16.89 -0.19 10.65
C VAL A 697 16.93 -1.45 9.77
N TYR A 698 17.02 -2.65 10.36
CA TYR A 698 16.83 -3.90 9.62
C TYR A 698 15.39 -4.08 9.17
N ALA A 699 14.41 -3.81 10.04
CA ALA A 699 13.00 -3.80 9.65
C ALA A 699 12.77 -2.82 8.49
N LEU A 700 13.32 -1.60 8.55
CA LEU A 700 13.20 -0.64 7.44
C LEU A 700 13.80 -1.17 6.13
N ALA A 701 14.94 -1.86 6.19
CA ALA A 701 15.56 -2.48 5.02
C ALA A 701 14.68 -3.62 4.45
N SER A 702 14.10 -4.47 5.30
CA SER A 702 13.17 -5.53 4.88
C SER A 702 11.89 -4.95 4.27
N ALA A 703 11.35 -3.86 4.83
CA ALA A 703 10.21 -3.17 4.26
C ALA A 703 10.54 -2.55 2.88
N SER A 704 11.77 -2.08 2.66
CA SER A 704 12.22 -1.60 1.34
C SER A 704 12.09 -2.70 0.29
N ARG A 705 12.54 -3.91 0.60
CA ARG A 705 12.45 -5.05 -0.33
C ARG A 705 11.01 -5.36 -0.73
N ILE A 706 10.06 -5.26 0.20
CA ILE A 706 8.63 -5.45 -0.09
C ILE A 706 8.12 -4.33 -1.01
N TYR A 707 8.43 -3.07 -0.69
CA TYR A 707 7.92 -1.91 -1.41
C TYR A 707 8.62 -1.63 -2.74
N ASP A 708 9.78 -2.22 -2.99
CA ASP A 708 10.49 -2.13 -4.28
C ASP A 708 9.66 -2.75 -5.43
N HIS A 709 8.74 -3.66 -5.12
CA HIS A 709 7.80 -4.26 -6.09
C HIS A 709 6.43 -3.57 -6.13
N LEU A 710 6.23 -2.49 -5.34
CA LEU A 710 4.96 -1.79 -5.15
C LEU A 710 5.07 -0.29 -5.51
N ASP A 711 5.44 0.01 -6.76
CA ASP A 711 5.80 1.36 -7.23
C ASP A 711 4.74 2.46 -6.98
N GLN A 712 3.46 2.10 -6.89
CA GLN A 712 2.35 3.04 -6.68
C GLN A 712 1.75 2.99 -5.28
N ALA A 713 2.23 2.09 -4.42
CA ALA A 713 1.69 1.97 -3.07
C ALA A 713 2.05 3.20 -2.23
N THR A 714 1.06 3.70 -1.49
CA THR A 714 1.22 4.82 -0.58
C THR A 714 1.18 4.34 0.86
N ILE A 715 1.79 5.10 1.75
CA ILE A 715 2.04 4.74 3.14
C ILE A 715 1.52 5.85 4.05
N SER A 716 0.80 5.48 5.10
CA SER A 716 0.26 6.43 6.08
C SER A 716 1.35 6.93 7.04
N LEU A 717 1.57 8.25 7.11
CA LEU A 717 2.53 8.84 8.04
C LEU A 717 2.16 8.68 9.52
N LYS A 718 0.98 8.12 9.84
CA LYS A 718 0.58 7.84 11.24
C LYS A 718 1.51 6.84 11.92
N LEU A 719 2.14 5.94 11.14
CA LEU A 719 3.01 4.88 11.66
C LEU A 719 4.28 5.40 12.38
N ILE A 720 4.74 6.62 12.07
CA ILE A 720 5.97 7.19 12.67
C ILE A 720 5.86 7.47 14.18
N LYS A 721 4.65 7.33 14.74
CA LYS A 721 4.38 7.46 16.18
C LYS A 721 4.87 6.25 16.98
N MET A 722 5.02 5.10 16.33
CA MET A 722 5.47 3.85 16.95
C MET A 722 6.91 3.55 16.53
N THR A 723 7.66 2.84 17.38
CA THR A 723 9.01 2.37 17.07
C THR A 723 8.90 1.16 16.13
N LEU A 724 9.59 1.18 14.99
CA LEU A 724 9.36 0.22 13.89
C LEU A 724 9.59 -1.24 14.30
N HIS A 725 10.61 -1.53 15.13
CA HIS A 725 10.85 -2.90 15.60
C HIS A 725 9.75 -3.46 16.52
N ASN A 726 8.85 -2.63 17.05
CA ASN A 726 7.72 -3.08 17.87
C ASN A 726 6.55 -3.56 17.02
N ALA A 727 6.53 -3.27 15.71
CA ALA A 727 5.49 -3.75 14.81
C ALA A 727 5.47 -5.29 14.79
N ALA A 728 4.28 -5.89 14.72
CA ALA A 728 4.09 -7.32 14.86
C ALA A 728 4.88 -8.12 13.81
N TRP A 729 4.82 -7.70 12.54
CA TRP A 729 5.60 -8.32 11.45
C TRP A 729 7.11 -8.25 11.71
N ALA A 730 7.62 -7.10 12.15
CA ALA A 730 9.04 -6.90 12.38
C ALA A 730 9.55 -7.78 13.51
N ARG A 731 8.74 -7.94 14.58
CA ARG A 731 9.06 -8.85 15.69
C ARG A 731 9.12 -10.29 15.23
N CYS A 732 8.12 -10.77 14.49
CA CYS A 732 8.10 -12.13 13.94
C CYS A 732 9.33 -12.39 13.06
N LEU A 733 9.60 -11.50 12.12
CA LEU A 733 10.76 -11.56 11.23
C LEU A 733 12.07 -11.69 12.01
N LEU A 734 12.27 -10.81 13.01
CA LEU A 734 13.50 -10.76 13.79
C LEU A 734 13.64 -11.95 14.76
N THR A 735 12.54 -12.60 15.17
CA THR A 735 12.61 -13.82 15.99
C THR A 735 13.07 -15.06 15.20
N ARG A 736 12.87 -15.08 13.88
CA ARG A 736 13.40 -16.15 13.00
C ARG A 736 14.90 -16.01 12.74
N TRP A 737 15.49 -14.89 13.13
CA TRP A 737 16.88 -14.60 12.80
C TRP A 737 17.86 -15.45 13.61
N GLN A 738 18.48 -16.42 12.93
CA GLN A 738 19.56 -17.24 13.47
C GLN A 738 20.85 -16.97 12.67
N PRO A 739 21.76 -16.11 13.16
CA PRO A 739 23.02 -15.85 12.45
C PRO A 739 23.92 -17.09 12.49
N GLU A 740 24.33 -17.58 11.33
CA GLU A 740 25.30 -18.68 11.21
C GLU A 740 26.70 -18.25 11.69
N ALA A 741 27.45 -19.19 12.28
CA ALA A 741 28.84 -18.96 12.63
C ALA A 741 29.72 -18.97 11.36
N PRO A 742 30.56 -17.95 11.10
CA PRO A 742 31.38 -17.90 9.90
C PRO A 742 32.35 -19.09 9.82
N LYS A 743 32.48 -19.70 8.63
CA LYS A 743 33.43 -20.79 8.36
C LYS A 743 34.87 -20.25 8.42
N LEU A 744 35.71 -20.83 9.28
CA LEU A 744 37.08 -20.38 9.51
C LEU A 744 37.98 -20.62 8.28
N THR A 745 38.62 -19.55 7.80
CA THR A 745 39.89 -19.63 7.04
C THR A 745 40.82 -18.57 7.61
N SER A 746 41.71 -18.93 8.54
CA SER A 746 42.64 -17.99 9.17
C SER A 746 43.98 -17.98 8.46
N THR A 747 44.46 -16.79 8.10
CA THR A 747 45.87 -16.56 7.75
C THR A 747 46.40 -15.39 8.59
N PHE A 748 47.56 -15.59 9.22
CA PHE A 748 48.23 -14.67 10.16
C PHE A 748 48.44 -13.21 9.68
N ASN A 749 48.18 -12.90 8.41
CA ASN A 749 48.44 -11.60 7.81
C ASN A 749 47.15 -10.81 7.48
N GLN A 750 45.98 -11.45 7.52
CA GLN A 750 44.71 -10.81 7.22
C GLN A 750 43.65 -11.34 8.16
N THR A 751 43.19 -10.48 9.06
CA THR A 751 41.97 -10.74 9.82
C THR A 751 40.81 -10.78 8.82
N PRO A 752 40.05 -11.88 8.75
CA PRO A 752 38.91 -11.95 7.83
C PRO A 752 37.94 -10.81 8.11
N LEU A 753 37.40 -10.22 7.04
CA LEU A 753 36.44 -9.13 7.13
C LEU A 753 35.22 -9.57 7.93
N LEU A 754 34.67 -8.65 8.73
CA LEU A 754 33.46 -8.92 9.49
C LEU A 754 32.30 -9.17 8.52
N THR A 755 31.71 -10.37 8.61
CA THR A 755 30.52 -10.71 7.83
C THR A 755 29.36 -9.81 8.26
N HIS A 756 28.71 -9.17 7.29
CA HIS A 756 27.51 -8.38 7.56
C HIS A 756 26.37 -9.30 8.02
N LEU A 757 25.62 -8.83 9.02
CA LEU A 757 24.44 -9.51 9.54
C LEU A 757 23.24 -9.22 8.65
N GLN A 758 22.82 -10.19 7.84
CA GLN A 758 21.60 -10.08 7.05
C GLN A 758 20.39 -10.67 7.81
N PRO A 759 19.29 -9.91 7.96
CA PRO A 759 18.05 -10.46 8.49
C PRO A 759 17.46 -11.49 7.50
N PRO A 760 16.64 -12.44 7.99
CA PRO A 760 15.91 -13.35 7.12
C PRO A 760 15.03 -12.57 6.13
N LEU A 761 14.74 -13.18 4.98
CA LEU A 761 13.77 -12.64 4.04
C LEU A 761 12.36 -12.73 4.65
N PRO A 762 11.50 -11.71 4.46
CA PRO A 762 10.12 -11.78 4.90
C PRO A 762 9.41 -12.95 4.24
N ASP A 763 8.54 -13.63 4.98
CA ASP A 763 7.60 -14.59 4.40
C ASP A 763 6.33 -13.86 3.90
N ARG A 764 5.44 -14.61 3.27
CA ARG A 764 4.17 -14.08 2.73
C ARG A 764 3.29 -13.43 3.81
N HIS A 765 3.24 -14.00 5.01
CA HIS A 765 2.36 -13.55 6.09
C HIS A 765 2.88 -12.28 6.77
N GLU A 766 4.18 -12.23 7.01
CA GLU A 766 4.92 -11.07 7.49
C GLU A 766 4.80 -9.91 6.50
N THR A 767 4.83 -10.22 5.20
CA THR A 767 4.65 -9.23 4.13
C THR A 767 3.25 -8.61 4.15
N PHE A 768 2.19 -9.42 4.25
CA PHE A 768 0.83 -8.88 4.37
C PHE A 768 0.64 -8.05 5.64
N SER A 769 1.18 -8.50 6.78
CA SER A 769 1.15 -7.73 8.04
C SER A 769 1.91 -6.40 7.91
N CYS A 770 3.06 -6.40 7.24
CA CYS A 770 3.82 -5.17 6.94
C CYS A 770 3.00 -4.21 6.07
N ILE A 771 2.40 -4.68 4.98
CA ILE A 771 1.59 -3.84 4.07
C ILE A 771 0.36 -3.30 4.81
N ALA A 772 -0.36 -4.13 5.57
CA ALA A 772 -1.50 -3.70 6.37
C ALA A 772 -1.13 -2.58 7.35
N PHE A 773 0.00 -2.72 8.05
CA PHE A 773 0.48 -1.70 8.98
C PHE A 773 0.92 -0.42 8.29
N PHE A 774 1.63 -0.51 7.16
CA PHE A 774 2.14 0.66 6.45
C PHE A 774 1.02 1.42 5.72
N ASP A 775 0.08 0.71 5.12
CA ASP A 775 -1.02 1.30 4.36
C ASP A 775 -2.04 2.01 5.28
N THR A 776 -2.41 1.39 6.40
CA THR A 776 -3.36 1.99 7.37
C THR A 776 -2.67 2.95 8.35
N GLY A 777 -1.43 2.65 8.75
CA GLY A 777 -0.65 3.36 9.74
C GLY A 777 -1.10 3.16 11.19
N THR A 778 -2.08 2.29 11.44
CA THR A 778 -2.66 2.02 12.76
C THR A 778 -2.95 0.56 13.03
N VAL A 779 -3.23 -0.24 11.99
CA VAL A 779 -3.60 -1.65 12.13
C VAL A 779 -2.35 -2.52 12.13
N ASP A 780 -1.98 -3.09 13.27
CA ASP A 780 -0.80 -3.93 13.45
C ASP A 780 -1.22 -5.37 13.82
N PHE A 781 -1.62 -6.15 12.83
CA PHE A 781 -2.04 -7.54 13.02
C PHE A 781 -0.86 -8.49 13.08
N ASN A 782 -0.97 -9.56 13.87
CA ASN A 782 0.07 -10.58 13.91
C ASN A 782 0.14 -11.32 12.55
N PRO A 783 1.33 -11.57 11.98
CA PRO A 783 1.48 -12.39 10.77
C PRO A 783 0.67 -13.69 10.79
N THR A 784 0.49 -14.34 11.96
CA THR A 784 -0.31 -15.57 12.07
C THR A 784 -1.76 -15.42 11.61
N GLU A 785 -2.33 -14.21 11.67
CA GLU A 785 -3.70 -13.91 11.21
C GLU A 785 -3.81 -13.98 9.68
N PHE A 786 -2.70 -13.79 8.97
CA PHE A 786 -2.62 -13.85 7.51
C PHE A 786 -2.33 -15.25 6.98
N LYS A 787 -2.24 -16.27 7.84
CA LYS A 787 -1.84 -17.64 7.46
C LYS A 787 -2.61 -18.17 6.24
N HIS A 788 -3.93 -18.00 6.27
CA HIS A 788 -4.86 -18.46 5.23
C HIS A 788 -5.26 -17.37 4.23
N SER A 789 -4.61 -16.21 4.23
CA SER A 789 -4.89 -15.15 3.27
C SER A 789 -4.16 -15.40 1.95
N PHE A 790 -4.75 -15.06 0.81
CA PHE A 790 -4.05 -15.08 -0.48
C PHE A 790 -3.99 -13.69 -1.14
N ALA A 791 -4.75 -12.72 -0.64
CA ALA A 791 -4.71 -11.33 -1.09
C ALA A 791 -5.20 -10.38 0.01
N LEU A 792 -4.83 -9.12 -0.12
CA LEU A 792 -5.19 -8.05 0.81
C LEU A 792 -5.72 -6.85 0.01
N CYS A 793 -6.92 -6.38 0.31
CA CYS A 793 -7.48 -5.18 -0.31
C CYS A 793 -7.56 -4.05 0.72
N SER A 794 -7.04 -2.88 0.36
CA SER A 794 -7.15 -1.66 1.16
C SER A 794 -7.51 -0.51 0.25
N GLU A 795 -8.58 0.22 0.59
CA GLU A 795 -9.10 1.35 -0.20
C GLU A 795 -9.31 1.00 -1.68
N ASP A 796 -8.42 1.44 -2.57
CA ASP A 796 -8.46 1.25 -4.03
C ASP A 796 -7.34 0.33 -4.56
N THR A 797 -6.65 -0.39 -3.67
CA THR A 797 -5.51 -1.24 -4.02
C THR A 797 -5.68 -2.66 -3.49
N ILE A 798 -5.50 -3.64 -4.38
CA ILE A 798 -5.46 -5.06 -4.06
C ILE A 798 -4.01 -5.56 -4.17
N TYR A 799 -3.44 -5.96 -3.04
CA TYR A 799 -2.12 -6.57 -2.94
C TYR A 799 -2.24 -8.09 -3.04
N VAL A 800 -1.53 -8.67 -4.00
CA VAL A 800 -1.56 -10.10 -4.31
C VAL A 800 -0.12 -10.62 -4.41
N PRO A 801 0.22 -11.79 -3.84
CA PRO A 801 1.51 -12.43 -4.04
C PRO A 801 1.80 -12.58 -5.53
N ALA A 802 3.01 -12.21 -5.95
CA ALA A 802 3.37 -12.15 -7.36
C ALA A 802 3.23 -13.53 -8.05
N ILE A 803 3.40 -14.63 -7.32
CA ILE A 803 3.22 -16.00 -7.81
C ILE A 803 1.80 -16.28 -8.34
N ILE A 804 0.77 -15.66 -7.78
CA ILE A 804 -0.64 -15.82 -8.22
C ILE A 804 -0.88 -15.20 -9.62
N LEU A 805 -0.03 -14.24 -9.99
CA LEU A 805 -0.11 -13.48 -11.24
C LEU A 805 1.08 -13.77 -12.16
N SER A 806 1.69 -14.95 -12.00
CA SER A 806 2.87 -15.37 -12.75
C SER A 806 2.73 -16.83 -13.14
N ASP A 807 3.56 -17.25 -14.10
CA ASP A 807 3.66 -18.66 -14.46
C ASP A 807 4.27 -19.46 -13.30
N PRO A 808 3.70 -20.62 -12.90
CA PRO A 808 4.23 -21.46 -11.82
C PRO A 808 5.66 -21.97 -12.07
N PHE A 809 6.12 -21.99 -13.33
CA PHE A 809 7.51 -22.29 -13.67
C PHE A 809 8.48 -21.22 -13.13
N THR A 810 8.08 -19.95 -13.13
CA THR A 810 8.90 -18.84 -12.62
C THR A 810 9.04 -18.94 -11.11
N GLN A 811 10.28 -18.96 -10.61
CA GLN A 811 10.53 -18.84 -9.18
C GLN A 811 10.36 -17.39 -8.75
N VAL A 812 9.46 -17.19 -7.79
CA VAL A 812 9.12 -15.89 -7.21
C VAL A 812 9.34 -15.99 -5.70
N ALA A 813 9.95 -14.97 -5.10
CA ALA A 813 10.15 -14.95 -3.66
C ALA A 813 8.84 -14.74 -2.90
N GLU A 814 8.68 -15.34 -1.72
CA GLU A 814 7.41 -15.27 -0.97
C GLU A 814 6.99 -13.85 -0.54
N TYR A 815 7.95 -12.93 -0.39
CA TYR A 815 7.69 -11.54 -0.05
C TYR A 815 7.30 -10.67 -1.25
N GLU A 816 7.44 -11.18 -2.48
CA GLU A 816 7.16 -10.40 -3.68
C GLU A 816 5.64 -10.26 -3.86
N MET A 817 5.17 -9.02 -3.87
CA MET A 817 3.76 -8.67 -3.99
C MET A 817 3.57 -7.77 -5.20
N LYS A 818 2.42 -7.92 -5.88
CA LYS A 818 1.95 -7.03 -6.95
C LYS A 818 0.72 -6.28 -6.47
N SER A 819 0.64 -4.99 -6.79
CA SER A 819 -0.54 -4.15 -6.55
C SER A 819 -1.42 -4.07 -7.80
N ILE A 820 -2.71 -4.31 -7.64
CA ILE A 820 -3.73 -4.10 -8.67
C ILE A 820 -4.62 -2.95 -8.21
N LEU A 821 -4.86 -1.97 -9.10
CA LEU A 821 -5.82 -0.90 -8.85
C LEU A 821 -7.25 -1.45 -8.93
N GLY A 822 -8.00 -1.36 -7.84
CA GLY A 822 -9.37 -1.85 -7.72
C GLY A 822 -9.85 -1.91 -6.26
N ASN A 823 -11.17 -1.88 -6.07
CA ASN A 823 -11.82 -2.03 -4.77
C ASN A 823 -12.87 -3.14 -4.86
N ILE A 824 -12.99 -3.94 -3.81
CA ILE A 824 -14.00 -5.01 -3.68
C ILE A 824 -15.35 -4.54 -3.10
N GLY A 825 -15.53 -3.23 -2.92
CA GLY A 825 -16.77 -2.60 -2.44
C GLY A 825 -16.99 -2.71 -0.93
N ARG A 826 -15.92 -2.97 -0.16
CA ARG A 826 -15.97 -3.19 1.29
C ARG A 826 -15.20 -2.10 2.04
N GLN A 827 -15.68 -1.76 3.24
CA GLN A 827 -15.05 -0.74 4.09
C GLN A 827 -13.83 -1.31 4.82
N GLY A 828 -12.79 -0.49 4.99
CA GLY A 828 -11.59 -0.84 5.74
C GLY A 828 -10.69 -1.84 5.02
N LEU A 829 -9.81 -2.49 5.79
CA LEU A 829 -8.90 -3.50 5.28
C LEU A 829 -9.65 -4.84 5.06
N SER A 830 -9.56 -5.41 3.88
CA SER A 830 -10.20 -6.70 3.56
C SER A 830 -9.16 -7.78 3.28
N ILE A 831 -9.12 -8.80 4.11
CA ILE A 831 -8.22 -9.95 3.99
C ILE A 831 -8.94 -11.05 3.22
N LEU A 832 -8.45 -11.40 2.04
CA LEU A 832 -9.09 -12.40 1.18
C LEU A 832 -8.55 -13.80 1.49
N VAL A 833 -9.44 -14.73 1.80
CA VAL A 833 -9.13 -16.12 2.13
C VAL A 833 -9.85 -17.06 1.15
N PRO A 834 -9.27 -18.22 0.80
CA PRO A 834 -9.92 -19.17 -0.10
C PRO A 834 -11.10 -19.86 0.63
N PRO A 835 -12.06 -20.43 -0.11
CA PRO A 835 -13.15 -21.19 0.50
C PRO A 835 -12.61 -22.42 1.22
N PHE A 836 -13.25 -22.80 2.34
CA PHE A 836 -12.83 -23.95 3.16
C PHE A 836 -12.79 -25.28 2.38
N GLU A 837 -13.72 -25.47 1.44
CA GLU A 837 -13.78 -26.63 0.55
C GLU A 837 -13.93 -26.16 -0.90
N PRO A 838 -12.81 -25.91 -1.62
CA PRO A 838 -12.87 -25.51 -3.02
C PRO A 838 -13.40 -26.70 -3.84
N ARG A 839 -14.31 -26.47 -4.79
CA ARG A 839 -14.98 -27.57 -5.51
C ARG A 839 -14.28 -27.88 -6.83
N VAL A 840 -14.31 -29.14 -7.24
CA VAL A 840 -13.87 -29.56 -8.58
C VAL A 840 -15.03 -30.26 -9.26
N ARG A 841 -15.22 -29.98 -10.56
CA ARG A 841 -16.22 -30.65 -11.38
C ARG A 841 -15.90 -32.15 -11.43
N LYS A 842 -16.92 -32.99 -11.23
CA LYS A 842 -16.76 -34.44 -11.36
C LYS A 842 -16.52 -34.82 -12.83
N PRO A 843 -15.76 -35.88 -13.11
CA PRO A 843 -15.64 -36.44 -14.45
C PRO A 843 -17.03 -36.71 -15.05
N SER A 844 -17.17 -36.50 -16.36
CA SER A 844 -18.41 -36.79 -17.06
C SER A 844 -18.53 -38.29 -17.35
N ASP A 845 -19.71 -38.87 -17.18
CA ASP A 845 -19.98 -40.26 -17.56
C ASP A 845 -20.01 -40.48 -19.11
N SER A 846 -19.80 -39.42 -19.88
CA SER A 846 -19.84 -39.45 -21.35
C SER A 846 -18.53 -39.99 -21.92
N TYR A 847 -18.53 -41.25 -22.34
CA TYR A 847 -17.36 -41.95 -22.88
C TYR A 847 -16.70 -41.29 -24.12
N ASN A 848 -17.40 -40.37 -24.80
CA ASN A 848 -16.94 -39.74 -26.03
C ASN A 848 -16.19 -38.41 -25.81
N LEU A 849 -16.04 -37.97 -24.56
CA LEU A 849 -15.33 -36.73 -24.24
C LEU A 849 -13.84 -36.94 -23.94
N ILE A 850 -13.44 -38.16 -23.58
CA ILE A 850 -12.09 -38.50 -23.13
C ILE A 850 -11.48 -39.40 -24.20
N THR A 851 -10.45 -38.90 -24.90
CA THR A 851 -9.79 -39.64 -25.99
C THR A 851 -8.46 -40.21 -25.52
N HIS A 852 -7.71 -39.45 -24.71
CA HIS A 852 -6.35 -39.80 -24.30
C HIS A 852 -5.49 -40.24 -25.50
N ALA A 853 -5.39 -39.35 -26.50
CA ALA A 853 -4.59 -39.61 -27.68
C ALA A 853 -3.10 -39.70 -27.34
N ALA A 854 -2.33 -40.40 -28.17
CA ALA A 854 -0.87 -40.42 -28.03
C ALA A 854 -0.30 -39.02 -28.27
N TYR A 855 0.67 -38.62 -27.45
CA TYR A 855 1.33 -37.33 -27.54
C TYR A 855 2.17 -37.24 -28.83
N ASP A 856 1.95 -36.19 -29.61
CA ASP A 856 2.54 -36.00 -30.92
C ASP A 856 3.89 -35.24 -30.89
N PHE A 857 4.48 -35.09 -29.71
CA PHE A 857 5.74 -34.37 -29.47
C PHE A 857 5.70 -32.88 -29.85
N LYS A 858 4.50 -32.29 -29.96
CA LYS A 858 4.32 -30.86 -30.20
C LYS A 858 3.90 -30.12 -28.94
N ARG A 859 4.51 -28.95 -28.75
CA ARG A 859 4.21 -28.01 -27.68
C ARG A 859 3.21 -26.98 -28.21
N GLU A 860 1.96 -27.13 -27.81
CA GLU A 860 0.85 -26.29 -28.27
C GLU A 860 0.02 -25.81 -27.06
N ASP A 861 -0.80 -24.78 -27.25
CA ASP A 861 -1.77 -24.31 -26.25
C ASP A 861 -3.18 -24.67 -26.69
N ASN A 862 -3.70 -25.77 -26.12
CA ASN A 862 -5.07 -26.26 -26.34
C ASN A 862 -6.07 -25.68 -25.32
N PHE A 863 -5.59 -24.91 -24.35
CA PHE A 863 -6.36 -24.35 -23.24
C PHE A 863 -6.59 -22.83 -23.35
N ARG A 864 -6.51 -22.27 -24.57
CA ARG A 864 -6.76 -20.84 -24.87
C ARG A 864 -8.08 -20.29 -24.34
N GLY A 865 -9.07 -21.15 -24.10
CA GLY A 865 -10.38 -20.80 -23.54
C GLY A 865 -10.40 -20.68 -22.02
N THR A 866 -9.30 -21.01 -21.34
CA THR A 866 -9.20 -21.02 -19.87
C THR A 866 -9.03 -19.61 -19.33
N SER A 867 -9.79 -19.30 -18.28
CA SER A 867 -9.80 -18.01 -17.61
C SER A 867 -10.04 -18.18 -16.12
N LEU A 868 -9.45 -17.28 -15.32
CA LEU A 868 -9.60 -17.24 -13.86
C LEU A 868 -10.58 -16.13 -13.49
N HIS A 869 -11.59 -16.45 -12.67
CA HIS A 869 -12.63 -15.51 -12.25
C HIS A 869 -12.68 -15.43 -10.73
N LEU A 870 -12.43 -14.24 -10.19
CA LEU A 870 -12.58 -13.94 -8.77
C LEU A 870 -14.04 -13.63 -8.44
N SER A 871 -14.58 -14.26 -7.40
CA SER A 871 -15.92 -14.00 -6.86
C SER A 871 -15.87 -13.98 -5.34
N PHE A 872 -16.88 -13.39 -4.70
CA PHE A 872 -16.96 -13.28 -3.23
C PHE A 872 -18.20 -14.01 -2.73
N THR A 873 -18.08 -14.67 -1.58
CA THR A 873 -19.24 -15.23 -0.89
C THR A 873 -19.81 -14.22 0.11
N ASP A 874 -20.96 -14.55 0.70
CA ASP A 874 -21.56 -13.75 1.77
C ASP A 874 -20.84 -13.97 3.12
N TRP A 875 -19.85 -14.87 3.19
CA TRP A 875 -19.12 -15.16 4.42
C TRP A 875 -18.07 -14.09 4.71
N THR A 876 -18.21 -13.46 5.87
CA THR A 876 -17.36 -12.35 6.30
C THR A 876 -17.14 -12.43 7.79
N PHE A 877 -15.91 -12.19 8.24
CA PHE A 877 -15.57 -12.22 9.66
C PHE A 877 -14.82 -10.94 10.05
N PRO A 878 -15.36 -10.10 10.94
CA PRO A 878 -14.67 -8.89 11.37
C PRO A 878 -13.46 -9.21 12.26
N LEU A 879 -12.33 -8.55 11.99
CA LEU A 879 -11.13 -8.60 12.85
C LEU A 879 -11.03 -7.31 13.66
N ALA A 880 -10.92 -7.45 14.98
CA ALA A 880 -10.69 -6.31 15.86
C ALA A 880 -9.18 -6.10 16.04
N ALA A 881 -8.68 -4.93 15.67
CA ALA A 881 -7.32 -4.52 16.03
C ALA A 881 -7.24 -4.22 17.54
N GLU A 882 -6.19 -4.71 18.22
CA GLU A 882 -6.00 -4.46 19.65
C GLU A 882 -5.95 -2.95 19.95
N GLY A 883 -6.77 -2.50 20.90
CA GLY A 883 -6.81 -1.10 21.35
C GLY A 883 -7.80 -0.19 20.60
N SER A 884 -8.42 -0.66 19.52
CA SER A 884 -9.49 0.06 18.83
C SER A 884 -10.84 -0.25 19.51
N ARG A 885 -11.32 0.65 20.38
CA ARG A 885 -12.74 0.62 20.85
C ARG A 885 -13.64 1.23 19.78
N MET A 886 -13.46 0.78 18.54
CA MET A 886 -14.19 1.24 17.38
C MET A 886 -15.32 0.24 17.00
N ILE A 887 -16.55 0.74 17.05
CA ILE A 887 -17.81 0.26 16.47
C ILE A 887 -17.72 -0.07 14.96
N ASP A 888 -16.84 0.58 14.20
CA ASP A 888 -16.55 0.27 12.80
C ASP A 888 -15.34 -0.67 12.80
N HIS A 889 -15.47 -1.84 12.16
CA HIS A 889 -14.38 -2.80 12.09
C HIS A 889 -13.30 -2.30 11.13
N ASP A 890 -12.10 -2.04 11.67
CA ASP A 890 -10.95 -1.56 10.90
C ASP A 890 -10.48 -2.57 9.83
N ALA A 891 -10.78 -3.87 10.04
CA ALA A 891 -10.52 -4.93 9.09
C ALA A 891 -11.55 -6.06 9.11
N GLN A 892 -11.66 -6.78 8.00
CA GLN A 892 -12.52 -7.94 7.84
C GLN A 892 -11.85 -9.03 6.99
N ILE A 893 -12.12 -10.28 7.32
CA ILE A 893 -11.83 -11.43 6.48
C ILE A 893 -13.02 -11.65 5.54
N VAL A 894 -12.72 -11.83 4.26
CA VAL A 894 -13.71 -12.07 3.20
C VAL A 894 -13.33 -13.35 2.50
N GLU A 895 -14.26 -14.30 2.43
CA GLU A 895 -14.07 -15.50 1.63
C GLU A 895 -14.20 -15.14 0.15
N ALA A 896 -13.15 -15.45 -0.60
CA ALA A 896 -13.01 -15.13 -2.01
C ALA A 896 -12.63 -16.39 -2.80
N VAL A 897 -13.40 -16.66 -3.86
CA VAL A 897 -13.29 -17.87 -4.67
C VAL A 897 -12.67 -17.53 -6.02
N ILE A 898 -11.53 -18.14 -6.33
CA ILE A 898 -10.92 -18.11 -7.66
C ILE A 898 -11.41 -19.33 -8.43
N SER A 899 -12.26 -19.09 -9.43
CA SER A 899 -12.86 -20.14 -10.25
C SER A 899 -12.21 -20.23 -11.63
N VAL A 900 -11.85 -21.45 -12.03
CA VAL A 900 -11.38 -21.80 -13.36
C VAL A 900 -12.58 -21.98 -14.27
N ARG A 901 -12.56 -21.27 -15.39
CA ARG A 901 -13.54 -21.43 -16.45
C ARG A 901 -12.86 -21.68 -17.76
N ASP A 902 -13.21 -22.80 -18.40
CA ASP A 902 -12.80 -23.07 -19.77
C ASP A 902 -13.98 -22.91 -20.73
N ARG A 903 -13.78 -22.10 -21.77
CA ARG A 903 -14.81 -21.77 -22.78
C ARG A 903 -16.15 -21.32 -22.16
N GLY A 904 -16.07 -20.63 -21.01
CA GLY A 904 -17.21 -20.12 -20.25
C GLY A 904 -17.87 -21.10 -19.28
N GLN A 905 -17.45 -22.37 -19.24
CA GLN A 905 -17.95 -23.37 -18.29
C GLN A 905 -17.06 -23.48 -17.06
N TRP A 906 -17.68 -23.63 -15.88
CA TRP A 906 -16.95 -23.82 -14.62
C TRP A 906 -16.29 -25.20 -14.56
N VAL A 907 -15.02 -25.23 -14.15
CA VAL A 907 -14.22 -26.46 -14.02
C VAL A 907 -13.87 -26.76 -12.57
N ALA A 908 -13.26 -25.80 -11.87
CA ALA A 908 -12.80 -25.98 -10.50
C ALA A 908 -12.65 -24.64 -9.78
N ASP A 909 -12.74 -24.67 -8.46
CA ASP A 909 -12.27 -23.60 -7.58
C ASP A 909 -10.85 -23.95 -7.14
N ILE A 910 -9.95 -22.98 -7.22
CA ILE A 910 -8.53 -23.13 -6.89
C ILE A 910 -8.26 -22.61 -5.47
N ASP A 911 -7.53 -23.40 -4.70
CA ASP A 911 -6.79 -22.91 -3.53
C ASP A 911 -5.30 -22.86 -3.84
N ILE A 912 -4.77 -21.64 -3.94
CA ILE A 912 -3.37 -21.41 -4.26
C ILE A 912 -2.48 -21.70 -3.03
N LEU A 913 -3.05 -21.71 -1.83
CA LEU A 913 -2.30 -21.93 -0.59
C LEU A 913 -1.97 -23.41 -0.35
N GLU A 914 -2.62 -24.33 -1.04
CA GLU A 914 -2.29 -25.76 -1.01
C GLU A 914 -1.07 -26.11 -1.88
N VAL A 915 -0.64 -25.20 -2.76
CA VAL A 915 0.49 -25.43 -3.66
C VAL A 915 1.79 -24.96 -3.00
N ASP A 916 2.74 -25.88 -2.84
CA ASP A 916 4.13 -25.52 -2.52
C ASP A 916 4.86 -25.14 -3.81
N PHE A 917 4.90 -23.84 -4.11
CA PHE A 917 5.58 -23.35 -5.31
C PHE A 917 7.10 -23.46 -5.24
N GLN A 918 7.71 -23.63 -4.07
CA GLN A 918 9.17 -23.70 -3.96
C GLN A 918 9.66 -25.12 -4.27
N ASP A 919 8.97 -26.15 -3.77
CA ASP A 919 9.37 -27.56 -3.90
C ASP A 919 8.85 -28.27 -5.16
N MET A 920 8.47 -27.50 -6.20
CA MET A 920 7.96 -28.07 -7.45
C MET A 920 9.08 -28.59 -8.35
N VAL A 921 8.87 -29.76 -8.98
CA VAL A 921 9.75 -30.30 -10.02
C VAL A 921 9.67 -29.42 -11.26
N ARG A 922 10.75 -28.68 -11.54
CA ARG A 922 10.91 -27.84 -12.74
C ARG A 922 11.95 -28.47 -13.65
N PHE A 923 11.59 -28.63 -14.91
CA PHE A 923 12.49 -29.15 -15.91
C PHE A 923 13.24 -28.00 -16.58
N ASP A 924 14.48 -27.79 -16.14
CA ASP A 924 15.38 -26.78 -16.71
C ASP A 924 15.67 -27.04 -18.20
N PRO A 925 15.96 -25.98 -18.98
CA PRO A 925 16.40 -26.12 -20.36
C PRO A 925 17.59 -27.07 -20.44
N LEU A 926 17.37 -28.22 -21.07
CA LEU A 926 18.45 -29.12 -21.46
C LEU A 926 19.30 -28.40 -22.52
N THR A 927 20.62 -28.41 -22.32
CA THR A 927 21.58 -28.03 -23.36
C THR A 927 21.19 -28.76 -24.65
N SER A 928 20.93 -27.98 -25.70
CA SER A 928 20.57 -28.45 -27.04
C SER A 928 21.22 -29.80 -27.37
N CYS A 929 20.40 -30.86 -27.43
CA CYS A 929 20.88 -32.15 -27.88
C CYS A 929 21.34 -32.00 -29.34
N ASN A 930 22.43 -32.67 -29.74
CA ASN A 930 22.96 -32.60 -31.11
C ASN A 930 22.07 -33.30 -32.17
N GLY A 931 20.78 -33.51 -31.88
CA GLY A 931 19.78 -33.91 -32.86
C GLY A 931 19.92 -35.33 -33.42
N ILE A 932 20.70 -36.21 -32.80
CA ILE A 932 20.80 -37.61 -33.23
C ILE A 932 20.03 -38.49 -32.24
N HIS A 933 18.71 -38.39 -32.32
CA HIS A 933 17.79 -39.32 -31.68
C HIS A 933 16.90 -39.84 -32.83
N ASP A 934 17.12 -41.08 -33.28
CA ASP A 934 16.33 -41.74 -34.34
C ASP A 934 14.83 -41.68 -34.02
N GLU A 935 13.96 -41.55 -35.04
CA GLU A 935 12.49 -41.37 -34.92
C GLU A 935 11.74 -42.60 -34.36
N ASP A 936 12.42 -43.69 -33.98
CA ASP A 936 11.82 -44.86 -33.32
C ASP A 936 11.88 -44.67 -31.80
N TYR A 937 10.78 -44.23 -31.16
CA TYR A 937 10.67 -44.26 -29.70
C TYR A 937 9.37 -44.89 -29.20
N ASP A 938 9.57 -45.86 -28.32
CA ASP A 938 8.64 -46.83 -27.71
C ASP A 938 8.05 -46.29 -26.39
N PHE A 939 7.83 -44.96 -26.29
CA PHE A 939 7.28 -44.32 -25.09
C PHE A 939 5.82 -43.92 -25.32
N ASP A 940 4.91 -44.51 -24.56
CA ASP A 940 3.47 -44.27 -24.66
C ASP A 940 3.04 -43.09 -23.76
N TYR A 941 3.32 -41.87 -24.21
CA TYR A 941 2.84 -40.65 -23.55
C TYR A 941 1.45 -40.26 -24.06
N THR A 942 0.60 -39.78 -23.16
CA THR A 942 -0.76 -39.35 -23.47
C THR A 942 -0.83 -37.84 -23.57
N SER A 943 -1.43 -37.29 -24.62
CA SER A 943 -1.78 -35.86 -24.68
C SER A 943 -3.04 -35.56 -23.87
N ILE A 944 -2.99 -34.50 -23.05
CA ILE A 944 -4.14 -33.94 -22.34
C ILE A 944 -4.48 -32.59 -22.97
N ASP A 945 -5.64 -32.54 -23.65
CA ASP A 945 -6.09 -31.39 -24.45
C ASP A 945 -7.39 -30.75 -23.94
N SER A 946 -7.99 -31.37 -22.94
CA SER A 946 -9.23 -30.94 -22.33
C SER A 946 -9.18 -31.07 -20.81
N TRP A 947 -10.03 -30.32 -20.14
CA TRP A 947 -10.17 -30.43 -18.69
C TRP A 947 -10.80 -31.77 -18.28
N GLU A 948 -11.60 -32.39 -19.15
CA GLU A 948 -12.13 -33.73 -18.96
C GLU A 948 -11.01 -34.78 -18.89
N GLU A 949 -10.00 -34.68 -19.77
CA GLU A 949 -8.81 -35.55 -19.78
C GLU A 949 -7.81 -35.24 -18.67
N LEU A 950 -7.83 -34.06 -18.05
CA LEU A 950 -7.02 -33.80 -16.86
C LEU A 950 -7.68 -34.40 -15.60
N LEU A 951 -9.01 -34.35 -15.53
CA LEU A 951 -9.78 -34.84 -14.38
C LEU A 951 -9.95 -36.37 -14.37
N ASP A 952 -9.75 -37.02 -15.52
CA ASP A 952 -9.64 -38.48 -15.64
C ASP A 952 -8.16 -38.84 -15.80
N GLU A 953 -7.59 -39.54 -14.82
CA GLU A 953 -6.16 -39.78 -14.76
C GLU A 953 -5.70 -40.70 -15.91
N PRO A 954 -4.74 -40.28 -16.75
CA PRO A 954 -4.26 -41.10 -17.86
C PRO A 954 -3.54 -42.35 -17.33
N PRO A 955 -3.57 -43.48 -18.06
CA PRO A 955 -2.95 -44.74 -17.62
C PRO A 955 -1.41 -44.72 -17.54
N GLY A 956 -0.77 -43.66 -18.04
CA GLY A 956 0.68 -43.44 -18.06
C GLY A 956 1.03 -41.97 -17.87
N VAL A 957 2.13 -41.50 -18.45
CA VAL A 957 2.53 -40.09 -18.34
C VAL A 957 1.65 -39.23 -19.25
N GLY A 958 0.90 -38.30 -18.66
CA GLY A 958 0.07 -37.32 -19.36
C GLY A 958 0.77 -35.98 -19.55
N ILE A 959 0.84 -35.49 -20.78
CA ILE A 959 1.38 -34.18 -21.14
C ILE A 959 0.21 -33.18 -21.28
N PHE A 960 0.10 -32.23 -20.35
CA PHE A 960 -0.90 -31.15 -20.39
C PHE A 960 -0.42 -30.03 -21.32
N ARG A 961 -1.02 -29.92 -22.50
CA ARG A 961 -0.59 -29.02 -23.59
C ARG A 961 -1.13 -27.59 -23.43
N ALA A 962 -0.51 -26.82 -22.53
CA ALA A 962 -0.85 -25.42 -22.25
C ALA A 962 0.34 -24.46 -22.45
N HIS A 963 1.17 -24.74 -23.45
CA HIS A 963 2.45 -24.07 -23.64
C HIS A 963 2.30 -22.55 -23.75
N GLY A 964 2.96 -21.81 -22.85
CA GLY A 964 2.91 -20.34 -22.81
C GLY A 964 1.61 -19.76 -22.22
N ASN A 965 0.69 -20.59 -21.73
CA ASN A 965 -0.56 -20.19 -21.10
C ASN A 965 -0.48 -20.31 -19.58
N TRP A 966 0.16 -19.32 -18.94
CA TRP A 966 0.42 -19.30 -17.50
C TRP A 966 -0.83 -19.54 -16.64
N ALA A 967 -2.00 -19.06 -17.07
CA ALA A 967 -3.25 -19.20 -16.32
C ALA A 967 -3.78 -20.64 -16.32
N ALA A 968 -3.70 -21.33 -17.47
CA ALA A 968 -4.06 -22.74 -17.56
C ALA A 968 -3.06 -23.63 -16.80
N ARG A 969 -1.77 -23.30 -16.86
CA ARG A 969 -0.70 -24.01 -16.13
C ARG A 969 -0.86 -23.86 -14.62
N LEU A 970 -1.09 -22.63 -14.13
CA LEU A 970 -1.39 -22.36 -12.72
C LEU A 970 -2.63 -23.13 -12.26
N ALA A 971 -3.68 -23.14 -13.08
CA ALA A 971 -4.91 -23.84 -12.76
C ALA A 971 -4.72 -25.37 -12.68
N ALA A 972 -3.96 -25.96 -13.62
CA ALA A 972 -3.64 -27.38 -13.61
C ALA A 972 -2.83 -27.77 -12.36
N VAL A 973 -1.78 -27.02 -12.05
CA VAL A 973 -0.97 -27.20 -10.82
C VAL A 973 -1.88 -27.18 -9.59
N SER A 974 -2.72 -26.17 -9.45
CA SER A 974 -3.59 -26.04 -8.28
C SER A 974 -4.63 -27.15 -8.16
N VAL A 975 -5.10 -27.72 -9.27
CA VAL A 975 -6.02 -28.86 -9.26
C VAL A 975 -5.29 -30.16 -8.87
N LEU A 976 -4.06 -30.36 -9.37
CA LEU A 976 -3.26 -31.57 -9.13
C LEU A 976 -2.63 -31.63 -7.73
N SER A 977 -2.26 -30.47 -7.14
CA SER A 977 -1.66 -30.38 -5.80
C SER A 977 -2.60 -30.69 -4.65
N ARG A 978 -3.90 -30.91 -4.90
CA ARG A 978 -4.90 -31.03 -3.84
C ARG A 978 -4.74 -32.29 -3.01
N SER A 979 -4.58 -32.10 -1.70
CA SER A 979 -4.31 -33.17 -0.74
C SER A 979 -5.47 -34.15 -0.54
N GLY A 980 -6.71 -33.75 -0.86
CA GLY A 980 -7.91 -34.60 -0.77
C GLY A 980 -8.02 -35.72 -1.82
N SER A 981 -7.26 -35.63 -2.92
CA SER A 981 -7.26 -36.63 -4.01
C SER A 981 -6.07 -37.59 -3.96
N GLY A 982 -5.18 -37.45 -2.96
CA GLY A 982 -3.98 -38.29 -2.84
C GLY A 982 -2.71 -37.73 -3.48
N GLY A 983 -2.68 -36.43 -3.85
CA GLY A 983 -1.50 -35.71 -4.34
C GLY A 983 -0.86 -36.35 -5.58
N HIS A 984 -1.27 -35.92 -6.78
CA HIS A 984 -0.68 -36.46 -8.01
C HIS A 984 0.77 -35.98 -8.16
N ASN A 985 1.66 -36.84 -8.68
CA ASN A 985 3.04 -36.47 -8.96
C ASN A 985 3.08 -35.71 -10.30
N PHE A 986 3.55 -34.46 -10.30
CA PHE A 986 3.61 -33.66 -11.52
C PHE A 986 4.88 -32.81 -11.63
N GLY A 987 5.25 -32.45 -12.86
CA GLY A 987 6.38 -31.55 -13.15
C GLY A 987 6.05 -30.50 -14.21
N LEU A 988 6.82 -29.40 -14.24
CA LEU A 988 6.60 -28.28 -15.16
C LEU A 988 7.72 -28.13 -16.18
N PHE A 989 7.35 -27.94 -17.43
CA PHE A 989 8.29 -27.65 -18.51
C PHE A 989 8.62 -26.15 -18.62
N GLY A 990 9.88 -25.83 -18.92
CA GLY A 990 10.28 -24.44 -19.17
C GLY A 990 9.80 -23.91 -20.53
N PRO A 991 9.79 -22.59 -20.75
CA PRO A 991 9.41 -21.99 -22.04
C PRO A 991 10.35 -22.39 -23.18
N GLU A 992 11.59 -22.74 -22.86
CA GLU A 992 12.62 -23.13 -23.85
C GLU A 992 12.39 -24.54 -24.41
N PRO A 993 12.80 -24.81 -25.67
CA PRO A 993 12.70 -26.13 -26.25
C PRO A 993 13.62 -27.13 -25.54
N PHE A 994 13.11 -28.33 -25.29
CA PHE A 994 13.86 -29.43 -24.67
C PHE A 994 13.58 -30.75 -25.38
N CYS A 995 14.43 -31.75 -25.14
CA CYS A 995 14.25 -33.11 -25.65
C CYS A 995 13.77 -34.02 -24.52
N LEU A 996 12.59 -34.64 -24.66
CA LEU A 996 11.99 -35.55 -23.68
C LEU A 996 12.90 -36.75 -23.35
N LYS A 997 13.58 -37.32 -24.35
CA LYS A 997 14.54 -38.42 -24.11
C LYS A 997 15.73 -37.99 -23.24
N CYS A 998 16.29 -36.81 -23.51
CA CYS A 998 17.37 -36.28 -22.67
C CYS A 998 16.89 -35.98 -21.24
N LEU A 999 15.60 -35.72 -21.07
CA LEU A 999 14.97 -35.50 -19.78
C LEU A 999 14.82 -36.81 -19.00
N GLU A 1000 14.33 -37.88 -19.63
CA GLU A 1000 14.25 -39.22 -19.02
C GLU A 1000 15.63 -39.75 -18.61
N ASN A 1001 16.63 -39.67 -19.49
CA ASN A 1001 18.00 -40.10 -19.19
C ASN A 1001 18.63 -39.34 -18.00
N LYS A 1002 18.24 -38.08 -17.77
CA LYS A 1002 18.66 -37.31 -16.59
C LYS A 1002 18.03 -37.86 -15.30
N PHE A 1003 16.80 -38.35 -15.38
CA PHE A 1003 16.03 -38.87 -14.26
C PHE A 1003 16.35 -40.33 -13.92
N GLU A 1004 16.90 -41.12 -14.86
CA GLU A 1004 17.46 -42.46 -14.60
C GLU A 1004 18.71 -42.46 -13.69
N ALA A 1005 19.27 -41.29 -13.33
CA ALA A 1005 20.41 -41.20 -12.41
C ALA A 1005 20.03 -41.65 -10.96
N PRO A 1006 20.95 -42.29 -10.21
CA PRO A 1006 20.63 -43.34 -9.24
C PRO A 1006 20.14 -42.88 -7.86
N THR A 1007 19.33 -41.83 -7.76
CA THR A 1007 18.88 -41.30 -6.46
C THR A 1007 17.39 -41.51 -6.18
N TRP A 1008 16.55 -41.81 -7.18
CA TRP A 1008 15.08 -41.87 -7.02
C TRP A 1008 14.57 -43.26 -7.43
N ASN A 1009 14.14 -44.06 -6.46
CA ASN A 1009 13.76 -45.46 -6.65
C ASN A 1009 12.23 -45.57 -6.78
N MET A 1010 11.69 -45.28 -7.97
CA MET A 1010 10.27 -45.49 -8.31
C MET A 1010 10.15 -46.81 -9.10
N SER A 1011 9.66 -47.88 -8.47
CA SER A 1011 9.67 -49.23 -9.03
C SER A 1011 8.36 -49.68 -9.70
N GLU A 1012 7.48 -48.76 -10.11
CA GLU A 1012 6.13 -49.12 -10.61
C GLU A 1012 5.70 -48.46 -11.95
N TYR A 1013 6.52 -47.63 -12.60
CA TYR A 1013 6.21 -47.04 -13.92
C TYR A 1013 7.27 -47.36 -14.98
N GLU A 1014 6.84 -47.54 -16.25
CA GLU A 1014 7.75 -47.74 -17.41
C GLU A 1014 8.51 -46.46 -17.81
N SER A 1015 8.06 -45.27 -17.37
CA SER A 1015 8.76 -43.98 -17.51
C SER A 1015 9.17 -43.43 -16.15
N THR A 1016 10.33 -42.75 -16.09
CA THR A 1016 10.84 -42.07 -14.88
C THR A 1016 10.26 -40.67 -14.67
N LEU A 1017 9.40 -40.19 -15.58
CA LEU A 1017 8.75 -38.89 -15.48
C LEU A 1017 7.55 -38.92 -14.49
N PRO A 1018 7.14 -37.77 -13.94
CA PRO A 1018 5.90 -37.65 -13.17
C PRO A 1018 4.67 -38.06 -13.98
N SER A 1019 3.59 -38.51 -13.31
CA SER A 1019 2.35 -38.93 -13.99
C SER A 1019 1.69 -37.81 -14.78
N PHE A 1020 1.87 -36.55 -14.36
CA PHE A 1020 1.48 -35.38 -15.14
C PHE A 1020 2.68 -34.47 -15.43
N CYS A 1021 2.83 -34.06 -16.68
CA CYS A 1021 3.80 -33.05 -17.10
C CYS A 1021 3.07 -31.85 -17.70
N ILE A 1022 3.27 -30.67 -17.12
CA ILE A 1022 2.56 -29.43 -17.49
C ILE A 1022 3.43 -28.59 -18.43
N ASP A 1023 3.03 -28.55 -19.69
CA ASP A 1023 3.72 -27.84 -20.77
C ASP A 1023 3.42 -26.34 -20.81
#